data_AF-A0A9P3L9Z6-F1
#
_entry.id   AF-A0A9P3L9Z6-F1
#
_cell.length_a   1.000
_cell.length_b   1.000
_cell.length_c   1.000
_cell.angle_alpha   90.00
_cell.angle_beta   90.00
_cell.angle_gamma   90.00
#
_symmetry.space_group_name_H-M   'P 1'
#
loop_
_entity.id
_entity.type
_entity.pdbx_description
1 polymer ?
#
loop_
_entity_poly.entity_id
_entity_poly.type
_entity_poly.pdbx_seq_one_letter_code
_entity_poly.pdbx_strand_id
1 'polypeptide(L)'
;MRLLSLPLSLLALLPAAYSSQVSFQTNVSISSTNIVDVLSADPDYSSLLGLLQRAKLIPTLNKLNATTLFAPTNKAIKRHAKTNALWSSAFEGDSALRDNIQEKLRQELFYHMLNYTFSPMPQDSEPAVLKTMHYPRKPTEPPSQDPPPSPPWMPLPGGTLGGEPQRLRAASRNDAPWAGVDAFGKGGVKVSKEVVNASNGVVIGIDDVLEVPPDLATVVLHHPSLSYLRNILTPELVELLNSTSEMTLFLPVDKAWEALPPYERLYLESKFATDDLTRIVNMHATEKTAKQVYYSESFSSSPNLTTIDGQVLEVRRNEGDGKTKISSAELVEPDIYASNGVVHTISELLVPPDALQFTPEKYLLVLNCTSFVSLLHSVNLTSLINDTDAHWTILAPRDDIIDILGDDGLPPPGSEELKKMLQYHFIPGKKTREKLKSGMLLETALEEVGLDGGRQVLSVDVSEGVDDKGSIAFGGAGIIGEPVSINNTLIYFVTRPLTPPIDPLATAVPTLDLSIFLSAIFSTSMAEKLKTTPRTTFLMPHNGAFKRLGALVTTHLLTASSKVDLENVIQHHVISGVEYARSLVNGSQRTYATLEGSDLHVERKKAKDNSTVMLSASGGWVDMHSLLYPRDTLTETGVIHEISDVMLPRSVNLTIGKLMRAAKGTNMISLITKAGLEWILNGTAPPEGTPWADMGLDSAGWTVLCPPDEAFKGLDLKELYADPEKTRDLVLQHLVPVQRPSQPPSEDAFVAVVNENRPLVMDDSATYTTLLTTTSESLYSDVVFRVLEDKGTVVGIKGARGADGKNDWAHVTAWGRSTIDGGSGGVVQIDALLLPYYPSPWVRYGGPIAVGVVGTLLNIVFFYAVWRFWKRDTTEATYEPVGGFGQDHEEDE
;
A
#
# COMPACT_ATOMS: atom_id res chain seq x y z
N MET A 1 -95.85 -47.47 12.72
CA MET A 1 -97.07 -48.17 13.18
C MET A 1 -98.10 -47.09 13.51
N ARG A 2 -99.19 -47.06 12.72
CA ARG A 2 -100.49 -46.34 12.88
C ARG A 2 -100.45 -44.79 12.85
N LEU A 3 -100.93 -44.11 11.80
CA LEU A 3 -102.30 -43.96 11.24
C LEU A 3 -103.22 -43.03 12.04
N LEU A 4 -103.49 -41.86 11.43
CA LEU A 4 -104.80 -41.23 11.18
C LEU A 4 -105.94 -41.39 12.20
N SER A 5 -106.54 -40.27 12.61
CA SER A 5 -108.02 -40.07 12.59
C SER A 5 -108.46 -38.66 13.05
N LEU A 6 -109.05 -37.91 12.10
CA LEU A 6 -110.19 -36.98 12.29
C LEU A 6 -111.44 -37.78 12.80
N PRO A 7 -112.59 -37.21 13.27
CA PRO A 7 -113.28 -36.02 12.71
C PRO A 7 -114.26 -35.20 13.63
N LEU A 8 -114.78 -34.11 13.02
CA LEU A 8 -116.12 -33.47 13.04
C LEU A 8 -117.14 -33.64 14.20
N SER A 9 -117.70 -32.50 14.63
CA SER A 9 -119.17 -32.19 14.75
C SER A 9 -119.33 -30.72 15.23
N LEU A 10 -119.93 -29.71 14.57
CA LEU A 10 -121.14 -29.46 13.77
C LEU A 10 -122.36 -28.98 14.60
N LEU A 11 -122.99 -27.90 14.11
CA LEU A 11 -124.21 -27.14 14.53
C LEU A 11 -124.01 -25.97 15.53
N ALA A 12 -124.67 -24.81 15.43
CA ALA A 12 -125.45 -24.08 14.40
C ALA A 12 -125.85 -22.71 15.01
N LEU A 13 -126.29 -21.77 14.16
CA LEU A 13 -127.08 -20.53 14.43
C LEU A 13 -126.36 -19.15 14.37
N LEU A 14 -126.61 -18.47 13.24
CA LEU A 14 -126.61 -17.03 12.95
C LEU A 14 -128.09 -16.57 12.82
N PRO A 15 -128.46 -15.27 12.70
CA PRO A 15 -127.71 -14.02 12.90
C PRO A 15 -128.47 -12.94 13.74
N ALA A 16 -127.75 -11.92 14.22
CA ALA A 16 -128.26 -10.54 14.26
C ALA A 16 -127.07 -9.57 14.36
N ALA A 17 -127.03 -8.61 13.43
CA ALA A 17 -125.95 -7.67 13.23
C ALA A 17 -125.91 -6.59 14.33
N TYR A 18 -124.70 -6.33 14.84
CA TYR A 18 -124.26 -4.97 15.19
C TYR A 18 -122.77 -4.87 14.88
N SER A 19 -122.46 -3.92 14.01
CA SER A 19 -121.14 -3.59 13.50
C SER A 19 -120.28 -2.87 14.55
N SER A 20 -119.17 -3.49 14.95
CA SER A 20 -117.99 -2.77 15.46
C SER A 20 -116.78 -3.20 14.65
N GLN A 21 -116.37 -2.31 13.74
CA GLN A 21 -115.15 -2.46 12.95
C GLN A 21 -113.95 -2.31 13.88
N VAL A 22 -113.18 -3.39 14.08
CA VAL A 22 -111.78 -3.31 14.48
C VAL A 22 -110.98 -3.71 13.25
N SER A 23 -110.39 -2.71 12.60
CA SER A 23 -109.64 -2.85 11.37
C SER A 23 -108.32 -3.59 11.62
N PHE A 24 -108.24 -4.85 11.20
CA PHE A 24 -106.95 -5.43 10.80
C PHE A 24 -106.55 -4.79 9.47
N GLN A 25 -105.68 -3.78 9.54
CA GLN A 25 -104.92 -3.32 8.37
C GLN A 25 -103.52 -3.95 8.43
N THR A 26 -103.39 -5.15 7.87
CA THR A 26 -102.15 -5.50 7.16
C THR A 26 -102.12 -4.68 5.88
N ASN A 27 -101.69 -3.43 5.99
CA ASN A 27 -101.24 -2.67 4.83
C ASN A 27 -99.92 -3.27 4.37
N VAL A 28 -99.99 -4.14 3.37
CA VAL A 28 -98.88 -4.30 2.43
C VAL A 28 -98.80 -2.98 1.66
N SER A 29 -98.09 -2.00 2.22
CA SER A 29 -97.62 -0.85 1.46
C SER A 29 -96.35 -1.26 0.74
N ILE A 30 -96.46 -1.55 -0.55
CA ILE A 30 -95.32 -1.56 -1.46
C ILE A 30 -94.90 -0.09 -1.62
N SER A 31 -94.18 0.46 -0.64
CA SER A 31 -93.33 1.62 -0.85
C SER A 31 -91.96 1.09 -1.24
N SER A 32 -91.54 1.31 -2.48
CA SER A 32 -90.20 0.99 -2.94
C SER A 32 -89.19 1.90 -2.22
N THR A 33 -88.76 1.55 -1.01
CA THR A 33 -87.79 2.31 -0.23
C THR A 33 -86.44 2.29 -0.92
N ASN A 34 -85.93 3.45 -1.33
CA ASN A 34 -84.59 3.58 -1.90
C ASN A 34 -83.52 3.51 -0.79
N ILE A 35 -82.22 3.45 -1.14
CA ILE A 35 -81.10 3.40 -0.17
C ILE A 35 -81.17 4.56 0.82
N VAL A 36 -81.52 5.77 0.38
CA VAL A 36 -81.61 6.95 1.26
C VAL A 36 -82.75 6.79 2.25
N ASP A 37 -83.89 6.24 1.84
CA ASP A 37 -85.02 5.92 2.71
C ASP A 37 -84.61 4.88 3.76
N VAL A 38 -83.87 3.83 3.35
CA VAL A 38 -83.33 2.80 4.25
C VAL A 38 -82.37 3.40 5.29
N LEU A 39 -81.44 4.27 4.87
CA LEU A 39 -80.54 4.97 5.79
C LEU A 39 -81.28 5.94 6.72
N SER A 40 -82.35 6.58 6.25
CA SER A 40 -83.14 7.52 7.06
C SER A 40 -84.04 6.82 8.09
N ALA A 41 -84.45 5.58 7.81
CA ALA A 41 -85.33 4.79 8.66
C ALA A 41 -84.59 4.20 9.88
N ASP A 42 -83.27 3.99 9.78
CA ASP A 42 -82.44 3.44 10.85
C ASP A 42 -81.67 4.55 11.59
N PRO A 43 -81.90 4.74 12.91
CA PRO A 43 -81.26 5.81 13.67
C PRO A 43 -79.73 5.69 13.75
N ASP A 44 -79.16 4.51 13.50
CA ASP A 44 -77.71 4.29 13.54
C ASP A 44 -76.97 4.78 12.30
N TYR A 45 -77.65 5.28 11.26
CA TYR A 45 -77.02 5.84 10.06
C TYR A 45 -77.18 7.36 9.91
N SER A 46 -77.72 8.05 10.93
CA SER A 46 -77.92 9.50 10.89
C SER A 46 -76.64 10.30 10.63
N SER A 47 -75.49 9.84 11.16
CA SER A 47 -74.17 10.46 10.91
C SER A 47 -73.72 10.27 9.47
N LEU A 48 -73.89 9.06 8.92
CA LEU A 48 -73.54 8.74 7.53
C LEU A 48 -74.41 9.55 6.57
N LEU A 49 -75.71 9.65 6.83
CA LEU A 49 -76.64 10.46 6.04
C LEU A 49 -76.22 11.94 6.04
N GLY A 50 -75.79 12.48 7.18
CA GLY A 50 -75.24 13.82 7.29
C GLY A 50 -73.97 14.01 6.45
N LEU A 51 -73.05 13.04 6.44
CA LEU A 51 -71.84 13.07 5.62
C LEU A 51 -72.16 12.99 4.11
N LEU A 52 -73.09 12.12 3.71
CA LEU A 52 -73.56 12.01 2.33
C LEU A 52 -74.25 13.29 1.84
N GLN A 53 -75.00 13.97 2.71
CA GLN A 53 -75.57 15.29 2.43
C GLN A 53 -74.48 16.36 2.26
N ARG A 54 -73.47 16.38 3.14
CA ARG A 54 -72.33 17.31 3.07
C ARG A 54 -71.49 17.11 1.81
N ALA A 55 -71.26 15.85 1.43
CA ALA A 55 -70.61 15.48 0.18
C ALA A 55 -71.53 15.57 -1.07
N LYS A 56 -72.77 16.09 -0.92
CA LYS A 56 -73.87 16.13 -1.90
C LYS A 56 -74.00 14.87 -2.77
N LEU A 57 -73.83 13.69 -2.17
CA LEU A 57 -73.95 12.39 -2.84
C LEU A 57 -75.38 11.84 -2.87
N ILE A 58 -76.35 12.49 -2.21
CA ILE A 58 -77.76 12.07 -2.20
C ILE A 58 -78.35 11.97 -3.62
N PRO A 59 -78.18 12.96 -4.53
CA PRO A 59 -78.66 12.83 -5.91
C PRO A 59 -77.95 11.70 -6.68
N THR A 60 -76.67 11.45 -6.39
CA THR A 60 -75.91 10.34 -7.00
C THR A 60 -76.51 9.00 -6.58
N LEU A 61 -76.71 8.77 -5.28
CA LEU A 61 -77.32 7.54 -4.75
C LEU A 61 -78.70 7.26 -5.34
N ASN A 62 -79.54 8.29 -5.51
CA ASN A 62 -80.89 8.14 -6.06
C ASN A 62 -80.89 7.82 -7.58
N LYS A 63 -79.83 8.18 -8.30
CA LYS A 63 -79.71 7.90 -9.74
C LYS A 63 -79.07 6.55 -10.05
N LEU A 64 -78.22 6.05 -9.16
CA LEU A 64 -77.61 4.74 -9.33
C LEU A 64 -78.66 3.63 -9.16
N ASN A 65 -78.63 2.66 -10.06
CA ASN A 65 -79.43 1.45 -9.98
C ASN A 65 -78.51 0.28 -9.61
N ALA A 66 -78.99 -0.60 -8.74
CA ALA A 66 -78.24 -1.78 -8.26
C ALA A 66 -76.92 -1.43 -7.57
N THR A 67 -76.90 -0.50 -6.60
CA THR A 67 -75.68 -0.15 -5.83
C THR A 67 -75.53 -0.97 -4.55
N THR A 68 -74.32 -1.30 -4.13
CA THR A 68 -74.06 -1.77 -2.76
C THR A 68 -73.40 -0.65 -1.97
N LEU A 69 -73.92 -0.36 -0.78
CA LEU A 69 -73.33 0.59 0.16
C LEU A 69 -72.90 -0.12 1.43
N PHE A 70 -71.59 -0.13 1.69
CA PHE A 70 -71.04 -0.47 2.99
C PHE A 70 -71.22 0.73 3.93
N ALA A 71 -72.27 0.69 4.75
CA ALA A 71 -72.70 1.80 5.58
C ALA A 71 -72.07 1.74 6.98
N PRO A 72 -71.11 2.62 7.32
CA PRO A 72 -70.59 2.68 8.68
C PRO A 72 -71.65 3.21 9.65
N THR A 73 -71.78 2.53 10.80
CA THR A 73 -72.70 2.96 11.87
C THR A 73 -72.25 4.28 12.51
N ASN A 74 -73.14 4.95 13.24
CA ASN A 74 -72.81 6.14 14.01
C ASN A 74 -71.64 5.93 14.97
N LYS A 75 -71.53 4.73 15.55
CA LYS A 75 -70.42 4.35 16.44
C LYS A 75 -69.10 4.22 15.67
N ALA A 76 -69.14 3.63 14.48
CA ALA A 76 -68.01 3.53 13.55
C ALA A 76 -67.47 4.92 13.20
N ILE A 77 -68.34 5.80 12.68
CA ILE A 77 -67.96 7.16 12.27
C ILE A 77 -67.39 7.95 13.45
N LYS A 78 -68.02 7.90 14.63
CA LYS A 78 -67.53 8.59 15.82
C LYS A 78 -66.18 8.06 16.30
N ARG A 79 -65.88 6.77 16.12
CA ARG A 79 -64.57 6.19 16.44
C ARG A 79 -63.52 6.69 15.46
N HIS A 80 -63.79 6.54 14.15
CA HIS A 80 -62.86 6.92 13.09
C HIS A 80 -62.58 8.43 13.06
N ALA A 81 -63.58 9.27 13.33
CA ALA A 81 -63.42 10.72 13.43
C ALA A 81 -62.46 11.17 14.54
N LYS A 82 -62.19 10.33 15.57
CA LYS A 82 -61.19 10.68 16.60
C LYS A 82 -59.75 10.55 16.10
N THR A 83 -59.52 9.73 15.08
CA THR A 83 -58.19 9.42 14.55
C THR A 83 -57.94 10.07 13.19
N ASN A 84 -59.00 10.32 12.40
CA ASN A 84 -58.91 10.90 11.08
C ASN A 84 -59.43 12.35 11.05
N ALA A 85 -58.53 13.30 10.77
CA ALA A 85 -58.83 14.73 10.71
C ALA A 85 -59.86 15.11 9.62
N LEU A 86 -59.88 14.38 8.49
CA LEU A 86 -60.86 14.59 7.43
C LEU A 86 -62.26 14.27 7.95
N TRP A 87 -62.45 13.12 8.58
CA TRP A 87 -63.75 12.72 9.11
C TRP A 87 -64.17 13.53 10.33
N SER A 88 -63.22 13.96 11.17
CA SER A 88 -63.50 14.87 12.29
C SER A 88 -64.07 16.19 11.79
N SER A 89 -63.36 16.86 10.88
CA SER A 89 -63.80 18.15 10.34
C SER A 89 -65.10 18.02 9.54
N ALA A 90 -65.23 16.94 8.76
CA ALA A 90 -66.43 16.63 8.01
C ALA A 90 -67.62 16.25 8.90
N PHE A 91 -67.42 15.76 10.13
CA PHE A 91 -68.49 15.36 11.06
C PHE A 91 -68.90 16.51 11.98
N GLU A 92 -67.95 17.27 12.53
CA GLU A 92 -68.21 18.40 13.44
C GLU A 92 -68.76 19.63 12.72
N GLY A 93 -68.64 19.69 11.38
CA GLY A 93 -69.25 20.74 10.56
C GLY A 93 -68.42 22.02 10.51
N ASP A 94 -67.12 21.89 10.77
CA ASP A 94 -66.20 23.02 10.75
C ASP A 94 -65.85 23.41 9.29
N SER A 95 -65.67 24.71 9.05
CA SER A 95 -65.44 25.34 7.73
C SER A 95 -64.06 25.06 7.12
N ALA A 96 -63.35 24.06 7.64
CA ALA A 96 -61.94 23.77 7.34
C ALA A 96 -61.70 23.11 5.96
N LEU A 97 -62.73 22.48 5.38
CA LEU A 97 -62.61 21.80 4.10
C LEU A 97 -62.87 22.80 2.95
N ARG A 98 -61.79 23.44 2.48
CA ARG A 98 -61.78 24.49 1.43
C ARG A 98 -61.72 23.97 -0.01
N ASP A 99 -62.06 22.70 -0.25
CA ASP A 99 -62.04 22.08 -1.59
C ASP A 99 -63.37 22.30 -2.36
N ASN A 100 -63.40 21.99 -3.66
CA ASN A 100 -64.54 22.16 -4.58
C ASN A 100 -65.74 21.24 -4.25
N ILE A 101 -66.29 21.48 -3.05
CA ILE A 101 -67.43 20.84 -2.42
C ILE A 101 -67.14 19.44 -1.87
N GLN A 102 -66.08 19.27 -1.05
CA GLN A 102 -65.76 18.05 -0.31
C GLN A 102 -65.31 16.88 -1.19
N GLU A 103 -64.42 17.15 -2.17
CA GLU A 103 -63.89 16.12 -3.07
C GLU A 103 -63.21 15.00 -2.29
N LYS A 104 -62.37 15.34 -1.30
CA LYS A 104 -61.65 14.32 -0.49
C LYS A 104 -62.62 13.38 0.22
N LEU A 105 -63.61 13.94 0.92
CA LEU A 105 -64.66 13.16 1.61
C LEU A 105 -65.47 12.30 0.62
N ARG A 106 -65.81 12.85 -0.55
CA ARG A 106 -66.53 12.14 -1.59
C ARG A 106 -65.74 10.94 -2.12
N GLN A 107 -64.42 11.06 -2.28
CA GLN A 107 -63.57 9.95 -2.71
C GLN A 107 -63.56 8.80 -1.68
N GLU A 108 -63.43 9.11 -0.39
CA GLU A 108 -63.47 8.09 0.66
C GLU A 108 -64.86 7.44 0.79
N LEU A 109 -65.94 8.20 0.60
CA LEU A 109 -67.30 7.64 0.54
C LEU A 109 -67.52 6.77 -0.70
N PHE A 110 -66.93 7.09 -1.85
CA PHE A 110 -66.98 6.22 -3.02
C PHE A 110 -66.27 4.88 -2.81
N TYR A 111 -65.31 4.79 -1.89
CA TYR A 111 -64.66 3.52 -1.55
C TYR A 111 -65.61 2.55 -0.82
N HIS A 112 -66.66 3.09 -0.19
CA HIS A 112 -67.71 2.32 0.47
C HIS A 112 -68.83 1.88 -0.48
N MET A 113 -68.76 2.25 -1.77
CA MET A 113 -69.84 2.05 -2.74
C MET A 113 -69.41 1.13 -3.89
N LEU A 114 -70.31 0.26 -4.34
CA LEU A 114 -70.15 -0.57 -5.54
C LEU A 114 -71.24 -0.23 -6.56
N ASN A 115 -70.92 -0.27 -7.86
CA ASN A 115 -71.92 -0.03 -8.94
C ASN A 115 -72.77 -1.28 -9.28
N TYR A 116 -72.78 -2.27 -8.41
CA TYR A 116 -73.53 -3.51 -8.55
C TYR A 116 -73.98 -4.01 -7.18
N THR A 117 -75.01 -4.86 -7.16
CA THR A 117 -75.50 -5.48 -5.92
C THR A 117 -74.62 -6.66 -5.55
N PHE A 118 -74.12 -6.67 -4.30
CA PHE A 118 -73.30 -7.73 -3.74
C PHE A 118 -74.02 -8.34 -2.55
N SER A 119 -74.66 -9.49 -2.78
CA SER A 119 -75.31 -10.33 -1.78
C SER A 119 -75.61 -11.70 -2.42
N PRO A 120 -75.33 -12.85 -1.77
CA PRO A 120 -74.88 -13.00 -0.38
C PRO A 120 -73.38 -12.72 -0.18
N MET A 121 -72.99 -12.39 1.06
CA MET A 121 -71.58 -12.32 1.46
C MET A 121 -70.91 -13.69 1.32
N PRO A 122 -69.58 -13.76 1.10
CA PRO A 122 -68.86 -15.02 0.96
C PRO A 122 -69.06 -15.88 2.20
N GLN A 123 -69.30 -17.18 2.03
CA GLN A 123 -69.38 -18.14 3.14
C GLN A 123 -68.02 -18.74 3.48
N ASP A 124 -67.12 -18.75 2.50
CA ASP A 124 -65.77 -19.29 2.62
C ASP A 124 -64.76 -18.25 3.11
N SER A 125 -63.61 -18.74 3.56
CA SER A 125 -62.47 -17.90 3.97
C SER A 125 -61.74 -17.26 2.78
N GLU A 126 -62.01 -17.69 1.55
CA GLU A 126 -61.41 -17.11 0.35
C GLU A 126 -61.98 -15.70 0.09
N PRO A 127 -61.13 -14.65 0.03
CA PRO A 127 -61.63 -13.30 -0.14
C PRO A 127 -62.20 -13.05 -1.54
N ALA A 128 -63.44 -12.58 -1.60
CA ALA A 128 -64.06 -12.07 -2.82
C ALA A 128 -63.55 -10.65 -3.13
N VAL A 129 -63.06 -10.43 -4.36
CA VAL A 129 -62.56 -9.13 -4.82
C VAL A 129 -63.70 -8.31 -5.42
N LEU A 130 -63.86 -7.09 -4.93
CA LEU A 130 -64.93 -6.16 -5.28
C LEU A 130 -64.35 -4.87 -5.88
N LYS A 131 -64.92 -4.41 -6.99
CA LYS A 131 -64.53 -3.14 -7.62
C LYS A 131 -65.37 -2.01 -7.04
N THR A 132 -64.73 -1.06 -6.37
CA THR A 132 -65.42 0.07 -5.73
C THR A 132 -65.75 1.17 -6.75
N MET A 133 -66.43 2.22 -6.30
CA MET A 133 -66.65 3.44 -7.08
C MET A 133 -65.53 4.46 -6.89
N HIS A 134 -64.50 4.15 -6.09
CA HIS A 134 -63.38 5.04 -5.85
C HIS A 134 -62.32 4.89 -6.94
N TYR A 135 -61.98 6.00 -7.57
CA TYR A 135 -60.91 6.09 -8.56
C TYR A 135 -59.82 7.00 -8.00
N PRO A 136 -58.74 6.42 -7.43
CA PRO A 136 -57.66 7.18 -6.80
C PRO A 136 -57.05 8.22 -7.75
N ARG A 137 -56.76 9.41 -7.23
CA ARG A 137 -56.19 10.51 -8.00
C ARG A 137 -55.41 11.43 -7.09
N LYS A 138 -54.38 12.09 -7.63
CA LYS A 138 -53.71 13.17 -6.92
C LYS A 138 -54.66 14.37 -6.83
N PRO A 139 -54.92 14.91 -5.63
CA PRO A 139 -55.72 16.12 -5.49
C PRO A 139 -55.00 17.30 -6.15
N THR A 140 -55.75 18.29 -6.62
CA THR A 140 -55.18 19.54 -7.14
C THR A 140 -54.70 20.41 -5.97
N GLU A 141 -53.51 21.03 -6.09
CA GLU A 141 -52.97 21.95 -5.08
C GLU A 141 -52.62 23.32 -5.70
N PRO A 142 -53.19 24.43 -5.20
CA PRO A 142 -54.23 24.50 -4.16
C PRO A 142 -55.54 23.84 -4.63
N PRO A 143 -56.37 23.32 -3.71
CA PRO A 143 -57.61 22.66 -4.08
C PRO A 143 -58.45 23.60 -4.94
N SER A 144 -58.91 23.10 -6.08
CA SER A 144 -59.83 23.86 -6.93
C SER A 144 -61.00 24.35 -6.07
N GLN A 145 -61.31 25.64 -6.16
CA GLN A 145 -62.51 26.22 -5.55
C GLN A 145 -63.70 26.19 -6.52
N ASP A 146 -63.47 25.80 -7.76
CA ASP A 146 -64.49 25.74 -8.80
C ASP A 146 -65.35 24.49 -8.60
N PRO A 147 -66.66 24.65 -8.30
CA PRO A 147 -67.53 23.53 -8.05
C PRO A 147 -67.72 22.69 -9.33
N PRO A 148 -67.82 21.35 -9.24
CA PRO A 148 -68.17 20.51 -10.38
C PRO A 148 -69.49 20.95 -11.03
N PRO A 149 -69.65 20.76 -12.36
CA PRO A 149 -70.64 21.46 -13.20
C PRO A 149 -72.11 21.27 -12.81
N SER A 150 -72.47 20.21 -12.07
CA SER A 150 -73.70 20.05 -11.24
C SER A 150 -73.85 18.59 -10.79
N PRO A 151 -74.56 18.28 -9.68
CA PRO A 151 -74.91 16.91 -9.31
C PRO A 151 -75.93 16.32 -10.31
N PRO A 152 -75.97 14.99 -10.50
CA PRO A 152 -75.28 13.96 -9.72
C PRO A 152 -73.79 13.86 -10.07
N TRP A 153 -72.96 13.83 -9.03
CA TRP A 153 -71.52 13.67 -9.18
C TRP A 153 -71.22 12.18 -9.28
N MET A 154 -70.94 11.74 -10.50
CA MET A 154 -70.47 10.39 -10.78
C MET A 154 -68.95 10.32 -10.57
N PRO A 155 -68.40 9.15 -10.20
CA PRO A 155 -66.97 8.96 -10.22
C PRO A 155 -66.44 9.21 -11.64
N LEU A 156 -65.40 10.03 -11.73
CA LEU A 156 -64.73 10.29 -13.00
C LEU A 156 -63.78 9.12 -13.28
N PRO A 157 -64.00 8.34 -14.37
CA PRO A 157 -63.07 7.29 -14.76
C PRO A 157 -61.72 7.92 -15.12
N GLY A 158 -60.65 7.14 -14.96
CA GLY A 158 -59.27 7.64 -14.90
C GLY A 158 -58.71 7.55 -13.48
N GLY A 159 -57.46 7.96 -13.27
CA GLY A 159 -56.82 7.89 -11.96
C GLY A 159 -55.45 7.25 -12.00
N THR A 160 -54.86 7.06 -10.82
CA THR A 160 -53.47 6.59 -10.64
C THR A 160 -53.31 5.06 -10.78
N LEU A 161 -54.38 4.34 -11.11
CA LEU A 161 -54.43 2.87 -11.29
C LEU A 161 -54.76 2.43 -12.72
N GLY A 162 -54.40 3.21 -13.76
CA GLY A 162 -54.62 2.80 -15.15
C GLY A 162 -56.08 2.89 -15.60
N GLY A 163 -56.86 3.77 -14.95
CA GLY A 163 -58.28 3.94 -15.23
C GLY A 163 -59.21 2.90 -14.59
N GLU A 164 -58.68 1.96 -13.81
CA GLU A 164 -59.47 1.04 -12.99
C GLU A 164 -59.82 1.66 -11.62
N PRO A 165 -60.97 1.28 -11.02
CA PRO A 165 -61.28 1.68 -9.66
C PRO A 165 -60.45 0.91 -8.64
N GLN A 166 -60.36 1.45 -7.43
CA GLN A 166 -59.74 0.78 -6.30
C GLN A 166 -60.54 -0.48 -5.92
N ARG A 167 -59.82 -1.50 -5.47
CA ARG A 167 -60.37 -2.79 -5.06
C ARG A 167 -60.62 -2.85 -3.55
N LEU A 168 -61.63 -3.62 -3.19
CA LEU A 168 -62.01 -3.95 -1.82
C LEU A 168 -62.18 -5.47 -1.74
N ARG A 169 -61.78 -6.11 -0.64
CA ARG A 169 -62.05 -7.54 -0.44
C ARG A 169 -63.09 -7.77 0.64
N ALA A 170 -63.91 -8.79 0.47
CA ALA A 170 -64.81 -9.29 1.51
C ALA A 170 -64.53 -10.78 1.76
N ALA A 171 -64.53 -11.23 3.01
CA ALA A 171 -64.32 -12.63 3.37
C ALA A 171 -65.15 -13.00 4.61
N SER A 172 -65.38 -14.30 4.83
CA SER A 172 -65.90 -14.81 6.08
C SER A 172 -64.77 -15.24 7.01
N ARG A 173 -64.82 -14.80 8.28
CA ARG A 173 -63.89 -15.25 9.32
C ARG A 173 -64.68 -15.59 10.58
N ASN A 174 -64.64 -16.87 10.98
CA ASN A 174 -65.42 -17.42 12.10
C ASN A 174 -66.93 -17.17 11.95
N ASP A 175 -67.49 -17.49 10.77
CA ASP A 175 -68.90 -17.29 10.40
C ASP A 175 -69.40 -15.84 10.48
N ALA A 176 -68.48 -14.88 10.60
CA ALA A 176 -68.79 -13.46 10.56
C ALA A 176 -68.27 -12.85 9.23
N PRO A 177 -69.07 -12.05 8.51
CA PRO A 177 -68.62 -11.35 7.32
C PRO A 177 -67.73 -10.15 7.66
N TRP A 178 -66.66 -9.97 6.89
CA TRP A 178 -65.73 -8.84 6.98
C TRP A 178 -65.53 -8.20 5.60
N ALA A 179 -65.28 -6.89 5.58
CA ALA A 179 -64.95 -6.11 4.38
C ALA A 179 -63.63 -5.34 4.60
N GLY A 180 -62.86 -5.10 3.53
CA GLY A 180 -61.54 -4.49 3.62
C GLY A 180 -60.44 -5.41 4.15
N VAL A 181 -60.60 -6.73 3.95
CA VAL A 181 -59.59 -7.71 4.35
C VAL A 181 -58.39 -7.75 3.39
N ASP A 182 -57.27 -8.31 3.84
CA ASP A 182 -56.12 -8.59 2.98
C ASP A 182 -56.35 -9.80 2.06
N ALA A 183 -55.33 -10.20 1.30
CA ALA A 183 -55.40 -11.33 0.37
C ALA A 183 -55.64 -12.68 1.06
N PHE A 184 -55.44 -12.77 2.37
CA PHE A 184 -55.64 -13.97 3.18
C PHE A 184 -56.89 -13.89 4.07
N GLY A 185 -57.74 -12.87 3.92
CA GLY A 185 -58.94 -12.69 4.73
C GLY A 185 -58.67 -12.17 6.14
N LYS A 186 -57.48 -11.65 6.42
CA LYS A 186 -57.12 -11.05 7.71
C LYS A 186 -57.33 -9.53 7.68
N GLY A 187 -57.34 -8.90 8.86
CA GLY A 187 -57.66 -7.48 9.00
C GLY A 187 -59.13 -7.18 8.71
N GLY A 188 -59.38 -5.97 8.18
CA GLY A 188 -60.68 -5.48 7.73
C GLY A 188 -61.64 -5.05 8.84
N VAL A 189 -62.85 -4.67 8.41
CA VAL A 189 -63.96 -4.19 9.22
C VAL A 189 -65.07 -5.24 9.25
N LYS A 190 -65.60 -5.52 10.45
CA LYS A 190 -66.68 -6.48 10.65
C LYS A 190 -68.02 -5.90 10.16
N VAL A 191 -68.82 -6.74 9.49
CA VAL A 191 -70.23 -6.45 9.20
C VAL A 191 -71.07 -6.72 10.44
N SER A 192 -71.84 -5.73 10.87
CA SER A 192 -72.48 -5.72 12.19
C SER A 192 -73.99 -5.61 12.18
N LYS A 193 -74.57 -5.36 11.01
CA LYS A 193 -76.01 -5.40 10.79
C LYS A 193 -76.35 -6.38 9.68
N GLU A 194 -77.59 -6.84 9.70
CA GLU A 194 -78.14 -7.65 8.61
C GLU A 194 -78.18 -6.84 7.31
N VAL A 195 -78.08 -7.55 6.19
CA VAL A 195 -78.10 -6.97 4.85
C VAL A 195 -79.52 -6.51 4.52
N VAL A 196 -79.70 -5.22 4.20
CA VAL A 196 -81.02 -4.64 3.90
C VAL A 196 -81.15 -4.36 2.40
N ASN A 197 -82.19 -4.92 1.78
CA ASN A 197 -82.50 -4.70 0.36
C ASN A 197 -83.31 -3.40 0.18
N ALA A 198 -82.89 -2.57 -0.78
CA ALA A 198 -83.55 -1.34 -1.20
C ALA A 198 -83.97 -1.44 -2.69
N SER A 199 -84.87 -0.56 -3.12
CA SER A 199 -85.38 -0.55 -4.51
C SER A 199 -84.30 -0.27 -5.56
N ASN A 200 -83.23 0.44 -5.18
CA ASN A 200 -82.09 0.78 -6.04
C ASN A 200 -80.76 0.14 -5.58
N GLY A 201 -80.79 -0.83 -4.65
CA GLY A 201 -79.56 -1.51 -4.23
C GLY A 201 -79.62 -2.22 -2.87
N VAL A 202 -78.47 -2.35 -2.19
CA VAL A 202 -78.30 -3.08 -0.94
C VAL A 202 -77.47 -2.25 0.05
N VAL A 203 -77.85 -2.26 1.33
CA VAL A 203 -77.12 -1.61 2.42
C VAL A 203 -76.54 -2.68 3.35
N ILE A 204 -75.22 -2.63 3.58
CA ILE A 204 -74.48 -3.54 4.44
C ILE A 204 -73.89 -2.72 5.60
N GLY A 205 -74.38 -2.91 6.82
CA GLY A 205 -73.91 -2.15 7.98
C GLY A 205 -72.56 -2.65 8.51
N ILE A 206 -71.60 -1.74 8.68
CA ILE A 206 -70.23 -2.06 9.13
C ILE A 206 -69.87 -1.36 10.46
N ASP A 207 -69.02 -2.02 11.25
CA ASP A 207 -68.62 -1.60 12.61
C ASP A 207 -67.51 -0.54 12.67
N ASP A 208 -66.89 -0.23 11.54
CA ASP A 208 -65.87 0.81 11.38
C ASP A 208 -65.92 1.43 9.97
N VAL A 209 -65.13 2.47 9.72
CA VAL A 209 -65.00 3.07 8.37
C VAL A 209 -63.97 2.28 7.56
N LEU A 210 -64.26 2.02 6.27
CA LEU A 210 -63.29 1.41 5.35
C LEU A 210 -62.21 2.44 4.98
N GLU A 211 -60.96 2.14 5.33
CA GLU A 211 -59.83 3.00 5.03
C GLU A 211 -59.37 2.83 3.57
N VAL A 212 -59.21 3.96 2.87
CA VAL A 212 -58.69 3.94 1.51
C VAL A 212 -57.21 3.53 1.55
N PRO A 213 -56.75 2.63 0.67
CA PRO A 213 -55.34 2.24 0.62
C PRO A 213 -54.42 3.45 0.38
N PRO A 214 -53.32 3.60 1.14
CA PRO A 214 -52.39 4.72 0.99
C PRO A 214 -51.53 4.58 -0.27
N ASP A 215 -50.65 5.53 -0.58
CA ASP A 215 -49.70 5.41 -1.69
C ASP A 215 -48.63 4.32 -1.48
N LEU A 216 -47.96 3.93 -2.57
CA LEU A 216 -46.94 2.87 -2.58
C LEU A 216 -45.80 3.13 -1.60
N ALA A 217 -45.32 4.36 -1.48
CA ALA A 217 -44.23 4.67 -0.55
C ALA A 217 -44.69 4.42 0.89
N THR A 218 -45.88 4.90 1.25
CA THR A 218 -46.49 4.66 2.56
C THR A 218 -46.70 3.18 2.83
N VAL A 219 -47.17 2.41 1.84
CA VAL A 219 -47.30 0.94 1.95
C VAL A 219 -45.95 0.31 2.27
N VAL A 220 -44.91 0.59 1.48
CA VAL A 220 -43.58 -0.02 1.66
C VAL A 220 -42.96 0.34 3.01
N LEU A 221 -43.11 1.59 3.47
CA LEU A 221 -42.55 2.05 4.74
C LEU A 221 -43.23 1.44 5.98
N HIS A 222 -44.48 1.01 5.89
CA HIS A 222 -45.23 0.47 7.02
C HIS A 222 -45.43 -1.05 6.97
N HIS A 223 -45.14 -1.68 5.83
CA HIS A 223 -45.35 -3.12 5.68
C HIS A 223 -44.35 -3.93 6.53
N PRO A 224 -44.81 -4.86 7.39
CA PRO A 224 -43.94 -5.57 8.33
C PRO A 224 -42.88 -6.43 7.62
N SER A 225 -43.22 -7.05 6.50
CA SER A 225 -42.33 -7.96 5.74
C SER A 225 -41.28 -7.25 4.89
N LEU A 226 -41.29 -5.91 4.82
CA LEU A 226 -40.40 -5.09 3.99
C LEU A 226 -39.51 -4.19 4.87
N SER A 227 -39.24 -4.61 6.10
CA SER A 227 -38.50 -3.82 7.09
C SER A 227 -37.06 -3.51 6.66
N TYR A 228 -36.39 -4.44 5.98
CA TYR A 228 -35.04 -4.23 5.44
C TYR A 228 -35.05 -3.20 4.31
N LEU A 229 -35.94 -3.36 3.33
CA LEU A 229 -36.09 -2.41 2.22
C LEU A 229 -36.40 -1.00 2.75
N ARG A 230 -37.27 -0.87 3.75
CA ARG A 230 -37.54 0.41 4.42
C ARG A 230 -36.27 1.10 4.93
N ASN A 231 -35.33 0.34 5.50
CA ASN A 231 -34.14 0.91 6.12
C ASN A 231 -33.12 1.41 5.08
N ILE A 232 -33.11 0.84 3.88
CA ILE A 232 -32.19 1.21 2.79
C ILE A 232 -32.83 2.16 1.77
N LEU A 233 -34.14 2.46 1.89
CA LEU A 233 -34.81 3.37 0.97
C LEU A 233 -34.24 4.79 1.08
N THR A 234 -33.80 5.34 -0.05
CA THR A 234 -33.34 6.72 -0.15
C THR A 234 -34.53 7.68 -0.31
N PRO A 235 -34.39 8.96 0.06
CA PRO A 235 -35.44 9.97 -0.16
C PRO A 235 -35.89 10.06 -1.62
N GLU A 236 -34.95 9.92 -2.56
CA GLU A 236 -35.20 9.92 -4.00
C GLU A 236 -36.09 8.74 -4.43
N LEU A 237 -35.87 7.56 -3.85
CA LEU A 237 -36.72 6.40 -4.11
C LEU A 237 -38.11 6.54 -3.50
N VAL A 238 -38.21 7.12 -2.30
CA VAL A 238 -39.51 7.43 -1.68
C VAL A 238 -40.30 8.39 -2.56
N GLU A 239 -39.65 9.43 -3.12
CA GLU A 239 -40.27 10.34 -4.07
C GLU A 239 -40.67 9.65 -5.38
N LEU A 240 -39.83 8.75 -5.90
CA LEU A 240 -40.14 7.95 -7.09
C LEU A 240 -41.39 7.08 -6.89
N LEU A 241 -41.49 6.40 -5.74
CA LEU A 241 -42.60 5.53 -5.36
C LEU A 241 -43.91 6.31 -5.18
N ASN A 242 -43.86 7.53 -4.63
CA ASN A 242 -45.04 8.37 -4.44
C ASN A 242 -45.47 9.09 -5.73
N SER A 243 -44.50 9.53 -6.53
CA SER A 243 -44.77 10.32 -7.74
C SER A 243 -45.30 9.45 -8.89
N THR A 244 -44.86 8.20 -8.97
CA THR A 244 -45.22 7.26 -10.05
C THR A 244 -46.62 6.69 -9.87
N SER A 245 -47.39 6.62 -10.96
CA SER A 245 -48.70 5.95 -11.00
C SER A 245 -48.60 4.67 -11.82
N GLU A 246 -49.61 3.80 -11.69
CA GLU A 246 -49.78 2.58 -12.50
C GLU A 246 -48.66 1.55 -12.28
N MET A 247 -48.03 1.54 -11.11
CA MET A 247 -46.89 0.66 -10.84
C MET A 247 -47.32 -0.67 -10.23
N THR A 248 -46.78 -1.77 -10.77
CA THR A 248 -46.83 -3.08 -10.11
C THR A 248 -45.44 -3.39 -9.58
N LEU A 249 -45.34 -3.58 -8.27
CA LEU A 249 -44.08 -3.89 -7.59
C LEU A 249 -44.07 -5.33 -7.10
N PHE A 250 -42.98 -6.04 -7.34
CA PHE A 250 -42.70 -7.35 -6.78
C PHE A 250 -41.58 -7.20 -5.75
N LEU A 251 -41.87 -6.94 -4.48
CA LEU A 251 -40.84 -6.59 -3.50
C LEU A 251 -40.36 -7.80 -2.68
N PRO A 252 -39.05 -8.00 -2.54
CA PRO A 252 -38.48 -9.09 -1.75
C PRO A 252 -38.77 -8.91 -0.25
N VAL A 253 -39.20 -9.98 0.41
CA VAL A 253 -39.35 -10.02 1.88
C VAL A 253 -37.98 -9.94 2.58
N ASP A 254 -37.96 -9.57 3.86
CA ASP A 254 -36.72 -9.40 4.64
C ASP A 254 -35.73 -10.59 4.52
N LYS A 255 -36.24 -11.83 4.55
CA LYS A 255 -35.42 -13.04 4.42
C LYS A 255 -34.72 -13.16 3.06
N ALA A 256 -35.30 -12.61 1.98
CA ALA A 256 -34.72 -12.67 0.64
C ALA A 256 -33.39 -11.90 0.57
N TRP A 257 -33.24 -10.84 1.37
CA TRP A 257 -32.02 -10.04 1.42
C TRP A 257 -30.86 -10.75 2.11
N GLU A 258 -31.13 -11.75 2.96
CA GLU A 258 -30.09 -12.56 3.61
C GLU A 258 -29.29 -13.43 2.62
N ALA A 259 -29.77 -13.57 1.38
CA ALA A 259 -29.03 -14.25 0.31
C ALA A 259 -27.78 -13.48 -0.14
N LEU A 260 -27.72 -12.16 0.12
CA LEU A 260 -26.57 -11.33 -0.23
C LEU A 260 -25.43 -11.47 0.80
N PRO A 261 -24.17 -11.53 0.36
CA PRO A 261 -22.99 -11.45 1.22
C PRO A 261 -23.04 -10.26 2.20
N PRO A 262 -22.48 -10.38 3.42
CA PRO A 262 -22.55 -9.33 4.44
C PRO A 262 -22.03 -7.95 3.98
N TYR A 263 -20.92 -7.90 3.24
CA TYR A 263 -20.34 -6.65 2.75
C TYR A 263 -21.19 -6.00 1.66
N GLU A 264 -21.86 -6.79 0.81
CA GLU A 264 -22.77 -6.29 -0.22
C GLU A 264 -24.03 -5.69 0.42
N ARG A 265 -24.54 -6.30 1.50
CA ARG A 265 -25.64 -5.71 2.28
C ARG A 265 -25.23 -4.39 2.94
N LEU A 266 -24.06 -4.37 3.58
CA LEU A 266 -23.50 -3.14 4.16
C LEU A 266 -23.30 -2.05 3.10
N TYR A 267 -22.93 -2.42 1.87
CA TYR A 267 -22.87 -1.48 0.74
C TYR A 267 -24.24 -0.89 0.44
N LEU A 268 -25.28 -1.73 0.32
CA LEU A 268 -26.65 -1.28 0.05
C LEU A 268 -27.25 -0.42 1.17
N GLU A 269 -26.79 -0.58 2.41
CA GLU A 269 -27.15 0.29 3.54
C GLU A 269 -26.41 1.64 3.53
N SER A 270 -25.38 1.79 2.68
CA SER A 270 -24.57 2.99 2.60
C SER A 270 -25.16 4.04 1.66
N LYS A 271 -24.75 5.30 1.86
CA LYS A 271 -25.10 6.43 0.97
C LYS A 271 -24.58 6.30 -0.47
N PHE A 272 -23.68 5.35 -0.73
CA PHE A 272 -23.05 5.16 -2.04
C PHE A 272 -23.83 4.21 -2.95
N ALA A 273 -24.91 3.59 -2.45
CA ALA A 273 -25.68 2.59 -3.18
C ALA A 273 -26.94 3.13 -3.88
N THR A 274 -27.19 4.44 -3.88
CA THR A 274 -28.43 5.04 -4.41
C THR A 274 -28.75 4.59 -5.85
N ASP A 275 -27.76 4.58 -6.72
CA ASP A 275 -27.94 4.18 -8.13
C ASP A 275 -28.26 2.68 -8.24
N ASP A 276 -27.56 1.83 -7.49
CA ASP A 276 -27.80 0.39 -7.45
C ASP A 276 -29.16 0.06 -6.84
N LEU A 277 -29.57 0.75 -5.77
CA LEU A 277 -30.89 0.60 -5.16
C LEU A 277 -32.00 1.01 -6.13
N THR A 278 -31.79 2.07 -6.90
CA THR A 278 -32.73 2.50 -7.96
C THR A 278 -32.84 1.44 -9.03
N ARG A 279 -31.72 0.87 -9.45
CA ARG A 279 -31.70 -0.24 -10.39
C ARG A 279 -32.42 -1.47 -9.85
N ILE A 280 -32.19 -1.84 -8.59
CA ILE A 280 -32.91 -2.93 -7.91
C ILE A 280 -34.42 -2.66 -7.96
N VAL A 281 -34.89 -1.47 -7.57
CA VAL A 281 -36.33 -1.14 -7.60
C VAL A 281 -36.89 -1.25 -9.01
N ASN A 282 -36.16 -0.78 -10.03
CA ASN A 282 -36.59 -0.89 -11.43
C ASN A 282 -36.68 -2.34 -11.93
N MET A 283 -35.82 -3.26 -11.45
CA MET A 283 -35.92 -4.70 -11.72
C MET A 283 -37.13 -5.34 -11.06
N HIS A 284 -37.63 -4.76 -9.97
CA HIS A 284 -38.79 -5.26 -9.23
C HIS A 284 -40.10 -4.53 -9.61
N ALA A 285 -40.04 -3.55 -10.52
CA ALA A 285 -41.19 -2.76 -10.97
C ALA A 285 -41.53 -3.10 -12.42
N THR A 286 -42.81 -3.25 -12.75
CA THR A 286 -43.25 -3.49 -14.13
C THR A 286 -43.22 -2.22 -14.98
N GLU A 287 -43.03 -2.38 -16.29
CA GLU A 287 -43.02 -1.31 -17.29
C GLU A 287 -44.35 -0.54 -17.35
N LYS A 288 -44.27 0.79 -17.47
CA LYS A 288 -45.43 1.71 -17.49
C LYS A 288 -46.22 1.71 -18.79
N THR A 289 -45.68 1.14 -19.87
CA THR A 289 -46.25 1.22 -21.23
C THR A 289 -47.63 0.59 -21.35
N ALA A 290 -47.96 -0.38 -20.48
CA ALA A 290 -49.25 -1.05 -20.48
C ALA A 290 -50.41 -0.19 -19.94
N LYS A 291 -50.15 0.95 -19.29
CA LYS A 291 -51.15 1.78 -18.59
C LYS A 291 -52.09 0.97 -17.69
N GLN A 292 -51.57 -0.08 -17.06
CA GLN A 292 -52.36 -1.04 -16.30
C GLN A 292 -51.56 -1.58 -15.12
N VAL A 293 -52.26 -1.84 -14.01
CA VAL A 293 -51.73 -2.52 -12.83
C VAL A 293 -52.04 -4.01 -12.91
N TYR A 294 -51.03 -4.86 -12.66
CA TYR A 294 -51.18 -6.32 -12.73
C TYR A 294 -51.50 -6.90 -11.36
N TYR A 295 -52.67 -7.52 -11.27
CA TYR A 295 -53.16 -8.17 -10.05
C TYR A 295 -52.99 -9.69 -10.14
N SER A 296 -53.07 -10.38 -9.01
CA SER A 296 -52.85 -11.83 -8.93
C SER A 296 -53.83 -12.66 -9.75
N GLU A 297 -55.03 -12.14 -9.98
CA GLU A 297 -56.03 -12.72 -10.88
C GLU A 297 -55.52 -12.83 -12.33
N SER A 298 -54.80 -11.81 -12.83
CA SER A 298 -54.22 -11.84 -14.19
C SER A 298 -53.03 -12.80 -14.32
N PHE A 299 -52.49 -13.32 -13.22
CA PHE A 299 -51.40 -14.29 -13.27
C PHE A 299 -51.86 -15.69 -13.70
N SER A 300 -53.17 -15.96 -13.66
CA SER A 300 -53.76 -17.21 -14.16
C SER A 300 -53.51 -17.43 -15.65
N SER A 301 -53.41 -16.37 -16.46
CA SER A 301 -53.06 -16.45 -17.87
C SER A 301 -51.54 -16.53 -18.13
N SER A 302 -50.71 -16.67 -17.09
CA SER A 302 -49.25 -16.71 -17.16
C SER A 302 -48.64 -15.60 -18.05
N PRO A 303 -48.93 -14.31 -17.75
CA PRO A 303 -48.44 -13.21 -18.56
C PRO A 303 -46.91 -13.08 -18.43
N ASN A 304 -46.25 -12.71 -19.53
CA ASN A 304 -44.88 -12.23 -19.48
C ASN A 304 -44.91 -10.75 -19.13
N LEU A 305 -44.32 -10.37 -17.99
CA LEU A 305 -44.28 -8.99 -17.52
C LEU A 305 -42.89 -8.43 -17.77
N THR A 306 -42.78 -7.28 -18.43
CA THR A 306 -41.49 -6.59 -18.59
C THR A 306 -41.28 -5.65 -17.41
N THR A 307 -40.08 -5.62 -16.84
CA THR A 307 -39.70 -4.70 -15.77
C THR A 307 -39.28 -3.34 -16.34
N ILE A 308 -39.14 -2.31 -15.50
CA ILE A 308 -38.62 -1.01 -15.92
C ILE A 308 -37.16 -1.14 -16.40
N ASP A 309 -36.38 -2.07 -15.84
CA ASP A 309 -35.02 -2.38 -16.28
C ASP A 309 -34.98 -3.17 -17.62
N GLY A 310 -36.14 -3.60 -18.14
CA GLY A 310 -36.27 -4.32 -19.40
C GLY A 310 -36.20 -5.86 -19.26
N GLN A 311 -36.06 -6.38 -18.04
CA GLN A 311 -36.08 -7.83 -17.78
C GLN A 311 -37.49 -8.38 -17.97
N VAL A 312 -37.60 -9.58 -18.55
CA VAL A 312 -38.88 -10.29 -18.64
C VAL A 312 -39.04 -11.18 -17.40
N LEU A 313 -40.12 -10.95 -16.65
CA LEU A 313 -40.58 -11.79 -15.55
C LEU A 313 -41.59 -12.80 -16.08
N GLU A 314 -41.25 -14.08 -15.97
CA GLU A 314 -42.15 -15.17 -16.33
C GLU A 314 -43.05 -15.53 -15.15
N VAL A 315 -44.35 -15.37 -15.30
CA VAL A 315 -45.31 -15.74 -14.26
C VAL A 315 -45.77 -17.18 -14.50
N ARG A 316 -45.46 -18.08 -13.57
CA ARG A 316 -45.82 -19.50 -13.66
C ARG A 316 -46.67 -19.90 -12.47
N ARG A 317 -47.85 -20.45 -12.72
CA ARG A 317 -48.69 -21.06 -11.68
C ARG A 317 -48.50 -22.56 -11.68
N ASN A 318 -48.14 -23.13 -10.54
CA ASN A 318 -48.00 -24.56 -10.40
C ASN A 318 -49.39 -25.18 -10.16
N GLU A 319 -49.79 -26.12 -11.03
CA GLU A 319 -51.11 -26.74 -11.00
C GLU A 319 -51.34 -27.64 -9.76
N GLY A 320 -50.27 -28.11 -9.12
CA GLY A 320 -50.35 -29.05 -7.99
C GLY A 320 -50.56 -28.40 -6.62
N ASP A 321 -49.84 -27.32 -6.32
CA ASP A 321 -49.88 -26.62 -5.01
C ASP A 321 -50.61 -25.26 -5.07
N GLY A 322 -51.04 -24.84 -6.27
CA GLY A 322 -51.70 -23.57 -6.51
C GLY A 322 -50.81 -22.33 -6.32
N LYS A 323 -49.50 -22.51 -6.06
CA LYS A 323 -48.56 -21.41 -5.84
C LYS A 323 -48.16 -20.75 -7.16
N THR A 324 -48.05 -19.42 -7.11
CA THR A 324 -47.54 -18.62 -8.23
C THR A 324 -46.07 -18.32 -8.00
N LYS A 325 -45.26 -18.51 -9.03
CA LYS A 325 -43.86 -18.07 -9.09
C LYS A 325 -43.71 -16.93 -10.08
N ILE A 326 -42.93 -15.93 -9.69
CA ILE A 326 -42.50 -14.81 -10.53
C ILE A 326 -41.03 -15.05 -10.84
N SER A 327 -40.73 -15.47 -12.06
CA SER A 327 -39.42 -16.02 -12.45
C SER A 327 -39.00 -17.17 -11.53
N SER A 328 -38.00 -16.99 -10.67
CA SER A 328 -37.58 -18.00 -9.67
C SER A 328 -38.30 -17.86 -8.32
N ALA A 329 -38.79 -16.65 -8.00
CA ALA A 329 -39.28 -16.30 -6.68
C ALA A 329 -40.73 -16.77 -6.44
N GLU A 330 -41.03 -17.28 -5.25
CA GLU A 330 -42.42 -17.58 -4.85
C GLU A 330 -43.15 -16.29 -4.48
N LEU A 331 -44.39 -16.16 -4.95
CA LEU A 331 -45.30 -15.09 -4.54
C LEU A 331 -45.76 -15.36 -3.10
N VAL A 332 -45.32 -14.52 -2.16
CA VAL A 332 -45.57 -14.67 -0.72
C VAL A 332 -46.90 -14.04 -0.35
N GLU A 333 -47.06 -12.74 -0.62
CA GLU A 333 -48.29 -11.99 -0.36
C GLU A 333 -48.71 -11.24 -1.63
N PRO A 334 -49.79 -11.65 -2.30
CA PRO A 334 -50.26 -10.98 -3.49
C PRO A 334 -51.10 -9.75 -3.17
N ASP A 335 -51.14 -8.81 -4.12
CA ASP A 335 -52.16 -7.78 -4.22
C ASP A 335 -52.35 -6.95 -2.92
N ILE A 336 -51.26 -6.37 -2.42
CA ILE A 336 -51.29 -5.33 -1.40
C ILE A 336 -51.64 -4.02 -2.11
N TYR A 337 -52.84 -3.50 -1.83
CA TYR A 337 -53.38 -2.36 -2.55
C TYR A 337 -52.71 -1.05 -2.13
N ALA A 338 -52.43 -0.21 -3.12
CA ALA A 338 -52.01 1.18 -2.94
C ALA A 338 -52.87 2.10 -3.81
N SER A 339 -52.87 3.39 -3.51
CA SER A 339 -53.62 4.39 -4.29
C SER A 339 -53.04 4.60 -5.70
N ASN A 340 -51.74 4.38 -5.90
CA ASN A 340 -51.03 4.60 -7.15
C ASN A 340 -50.40 3.34 -7.76
N GLY A 341 -50.73 2.16 -7.23
CA GLY A 341 -50.28 0.88 -7.77
C GLY A 341 -50.65 -0.31 -6.91
N VAL A 342 -49.89 -1.40 -7.05
CA VAL A 342 -50.02 -2.61 -6.23
C VAL A 342 -48.64 -3.15 -5.86
N VAL A 343 -48.52 -3.71 -4.66
CA VAL A 343 -47.34 -4.44 -4.19
C VAL A 343 -47.66 -5.92 -4.08
N HIS A 344 -46.75 -6.75 -4.55
CA HIS A 344 -46.72 -8.19 -4.37
C HIS A 344 -45.42 -8.51 -3.64
N THR A 345 -45.45 -9.21 -2.52
CA THR A 345 -44.21 -9.64 -1.86
C THR A 345 -43.75 -10.98 -2.40
N ILE A 346 -42.43 -11.14 -2.55
CA ILE A 346 -41.80 -12.32 -3.13
C ILE A 346 -40.71 -12.89 -2.22
N SER A 347 -40.41 -14.18 -2.37
CA SER A 347 -39.49 -14.90 -1.49
C SER A 347 -38.01 -14.70 -1.78
N GLU A 348 -37.66 -14.17 -2.96
CA GLU A 348 -36.29 -14.04 -3.46
C GLU A 348 -36.08 -12.68 -4.13
N LEU A 349 -34.82 -12.25 -4.22
CA LEU A 349 -34.42 -11.02 -4.90
C LEU A 349 -34.35 -11.27 -6.43
N LEU A 350 -35.08 -10.50 -7.22
CA LEU A 350 -35.08 -10.58 -8.70
C LEU A 350 -33.93 -9.76 -9.30
N VAL A 351 -32.70 -10.04 -8.86
CA VAL A 351 -31.50 -9.41 -9.38
C VAL A 351 -30.73 -10.45 -10.19
N PRO A 352 -30.58 -10.27 -11.52
CA PRO A 352 -29.76 -11.17 -12.33
C PRO A 352 -28.30 -11.21 -11.83
N PRO A 353 -27.60 -12.34 -12.00
CA PRO A 353 -26.16 -12.38 -11.82
C PRO A 353 -25.50 -11.25 -12.62
N ASP A 354 -24.49 -10.61 -12.04
CA ASP A 354 -23.72 -9.49 -12.62
C ASP A 354 -24.47 -8.16 -12.81
N ALA A 355 -25.75 -8.05 -12.46
CA ALA A 355 -26.51 -6.82 -12.68
C ALA A 355 -26.06 -5.64 -11.80
N LEU A 356 -25.59 -5.92 -10.58
CA LEU A 356 -25.12 -4.90 -9.62
C LEU A 356 -23.59 -4.74 -9.57
N GLN A 357 -22.82 -5.51 -10.37
CA GLN A 357 -21.35 -5.52 -10.42
C GLN A 357 -20.67 -4.99 -9.14
N PHE A 358 -20.45 -5.86 -8.15
CA PHE A 358 -19.77 -5.47 -6.91
C PHE A 358 -18.26 -5.35 -7.12
N THR A 359 -17.83 -4.18 -7.61
CA THR A 359 -16.43 -3.86 -7.92
C THR A 359 -15.59 -3.65 -6.66
N PRO A 360 -14.26 -3.83 -6.72
CA PRO A 360 -13.37 -3.48 -5.61
C PRO A 360 -13.60 -2.08 -5.02
N GLU A 361 -13.98 -1.11 -5.86
CA GLU A 361 -14.38 0.23 -5.43
C GLU A 361 -15.53 0.21 -4.41
N LYS A 362 -16.63 -0.49 -4.71
CA LYS A 362 -17.80 -0.58 -3.81
C LYS A 362 -17.42 -1.19 -2.46
N TYR A 363 -16.54 -2.19 -2.46
CA TYR A 363 -16.02 -2.77 -1.23
C TYR A 363 -15.12 -1.80 -0.45
N LEU A 364 -14.23 -1.07 -1.10
CA LEU A 364 -13.38 -0.06 -0.45
C LEU A 364 -14.22 1.03 0.24
N LEU A 365 -15.33 1.46 -0.37
CA LEU A 365 -16.25 2.43 0.21
C LEU A 365 -16.87 1.94 1.53
N VAL A 366 -17.25 0.66 1.61
CA VAL A 366 -17.80 0.05 2.84
C VAL A 366 -16.74 -0.18 3.90
N LEU A 367 -15.51 -0.48 3.49
CA LEU A 367 -14.39 -0.77 4.37
C LEU A 367 -13.71 0.50 4.93
N ASN A 368 -14.39 1.65 4.86
CA ASN A 368 -13.92 2.95 5.35
C ASN A 368 -12.62 3.41 4.67
N CYS A 369 -12.53 3.22 3.35
CA CYS A 369 -11.44 3.72 2.49
C CYS A 369 -11.98 4.76 1.48
N THR A 370 -12.93 5.61 1.90
CA THR A 370 -13.60 6.58 1.03
C THR A 370 -12.65 7.68 0.54
N SER A 371 -11.73 8.15 1.39
CA SER A 371 -10.69 9.11 1.04
C SER A 371 -9.70 8.51 0.05
N PHE A 372 -9.32 7.24 0.24
CA PHE A 372 -8.44 6.53 -0.71
C PHE A 372 -9.08 6.39 -2.09
N VAL A 373 -10.37 6.04 -2.16
CA VAL A 373 -11.13 5.99 -3.42
C VAL A 373 -11.18 7.38 -4.07
N SER A 374 -11.48 8.44 -3.31
CA SER A 374 -11.48 9.82 -3.81
C SER A 374 -10.13 10.24 -4.42
N LEU A 375 -9.02 9.86 -3.78
CA LEU A 375 -7.68 10.12 -4.31
C LEU A 375 -7.44 9.38 -5.65
N LEU A 376 -7.88 8.12 -5.77
CA LEU A 376 -7.81 7.36 -7.03
C LEU A 376 -8.61 8.01 -8.17
N HIS A 377 -9.80 8.54 -7.87
CA HIS A 377 -10.60 9.31 -8.82
C HIS A 377 -9.88 10.59 -9.26
N SER A 378 -9.22 11.31 -8.35
CA SER A 378 -8.53 12.57 -8.65
C SER A 378 -7.39 12.44 -9.66
N VAL A 379 -6.80 11.26 -9.80
CA VAL A 379 -5.70 10.96 -10.73
C VAL A 379 -6.09 9.98 -11.85
N ASN A 380 -7.39 9.71 -12.02
CA ASN A 380 -7.92 8.82 -13.07
C ASN A 380 -7.37 7.38 -13.02
N LEU A 381 -7.26 6.79 -11.83
CA LEU A 381 -6.84 5.39 -11.61
C LEU A 381 -8.02 4.45 -11.31
N THR A 382 -9.24 4.86 -11.66
CA THR A 382 -10.48 4.10 -11.42
C THR A 382 -10.49 2.74 -12.11
N SER A 383 -9.76 2.57 -13.21
CA SER A 383 -9.61 1.30 -13.92
C SER A 383 -9.00 0.18 -13.06
N LEU A 384 -8.25 0.52 -12.00
CA LEU A 384 -7.67 -0.46 -11.07
C LEU A 384 -8.69 -1.04 -10.08
N ILE A 385 -9.82 -0.35 -9.86
CA ILE A 385 -10.83 -0.70 -8.84
C ILE A 385 -12.23 -0.93 -9.39
N ASN A 386 -12.47 -0.63 -10.68
CA ASN A 386 -13.78 -0.77 -11.33
C ASN A 386 -13.94 -2.11 -12.08
N ASP A 387 -12.87 -2.90 -12.20
CA ASP A 387 -12.92 -4.21 -12.85
C ASP A 387 -13.10 -5.34 -11.81
N THR A 388 -14.12 -6.18 -12.02
CA THR A 388 -14.44 -7.33 -11.15
C THR A 388 -13.58 -8.55 -11.42
N ASP A 389 -13.04 -8.67 -12.63
CA ASP A 389 -12.17 -9.78 -13.06
C ASP A 389 -10.69 -9.48 -12.77
N ALA A 390 -10.36 -8.24 -12.42
CA ALA A 390 -9.01 -7.84 -12.13
C ALA A 390 -8.44 -8.58 -10.92
N HIS A 391 -7.20 -9.05 -11.07
CA HIS A 391 -6.49 -9.81 -10.04
C HIS A 391 -5.51 -8.88 -9.35
N TRP A 392 -5.97 -8.16 -8.32
CA TRP A 392 -5.13 -7.24 -7.56
C TRP A 392 -5.03 -7.65 -6.09
N THR A 393 -3.86 -7.40 -5.50
CA THR A 393 -3.75 -7.20 -4.06
C THR A 393 -3.65 -5.70 -3.81
N ILE A 394 -4.67 -5.14 -3.17
CA ILE A 394 -4.80 -3.71 -2.88
C ILE A 394 -4.32 -3.47 -1.46
N LEU A 395 -3.36 -2.57 -1.30
CA LEU A 395 -2.86 -2.11 -0.02
C LEU A 395 -3.59 -0.80 0.30
N ALA A 396 -4.70 -0.86 1.04
CA ALA A 396 -5.59 0.29 1.22
C ALA A 396 -5.36 0.96 2.59
N PRO A 397 -4.93 2.23 2.66
CA PRO A 397 -5.06 3.01 3.88
C PRO A 397 -6.54 3.30 4.12
N ARG A 398 -6.99 3.14 5.37
CA ARG A 398 -8.33 3.56 5.78
C ARG A 398 -8.39 5.06 6.01
N ASP A 399 -9.61 5.59 6.07
CA ASP A 399 -9.86 7.02 6.26
C ASP A 399 -9.25 7.54 7.57
N ASP A 400 -9.30 6.75 8.65
CA ASP A 400 -8.65 7.10 9.93
C ASP A 400 -7.12 7.30 9.79
N ILE A 401 -6.49 6.57 8.87
CA ILE A 401 -5.04 6.68 8.61
C ILE A 401 -4.71 7.90 7.75
N ILE A 402 -5.55 8.19 6.76
CA ILE A 402 -5.37 9.37 5.89
C ILE A 402 -5.62 10.66 6.69
N ASP A 403 -6.68 10.67 7.51
CA ASP A 403 -7.06 11.83 8.32
C ASP A 403 -5.97 12.23 9.33
N ILE A 404 -5.26 11.24 9.90
CA ILE A 404 -4.12 11.48 10.82
C ILE A 404 -2.95 12.16 10.10
N LEU A 405 -2.73 11.84 8.82
CA LEU A 405 -1.62 12.39 8.04
C LEU A 405 -1.86 13.88 7.70
N GLY A 406 -3.13 14.25 7.49
CA GLY A 406 -3.55 15.58 7.06
C GLY A 406 -3.15 15.93 5.62
N ASP A 407 -3.56 17.12 5.17
CA ASP A 407 -3.33 17.58 3.80
C ASP A 407 -1.84 17.76 3.46
N ASP A 408 -1.01 18.14 4.43
CA ASP A 408 0.43 18.36 4.23
C ASP A 408 1.23 17.04 4.10
N GLY A 409 0.63 15.91 4.46
CA GLY A 409 1.28 14.60 4.43
C GLY A 409 1.16 13.87 3.10
N LEU A 410 0.23 14.27 2.23
CA LEU A 410 -0.01 13.65 0.93
C LEU A 410 0.40 14.59 -0.21
N PRO A 411 0.85 14.05 -1.37
CA PRO A 411 1.04 14.86 -2.55
C PRO A 411 -0.28 15.49 -3.00
N PRO A 412 -0.25 16.68 -3.63
CA PRO A 412 -1.45 17.42 -3.98
C PRO A 412 -2.37 16.60 -4.92
N PRO A 413 -3.72 16.67 -4.75
CA PRO A 413 -4.66 15.97 -5.61
C PRO A 413 -4.44 16.28 -7.09
N GLY A 414 -4.45 15.23 -7.93
CA GLY A 414 -4.21 15.34 -9.37
C GLY A 414 -2.73 15.44 -9.79
N SER A 415 -1.77 15.41 -8.86
CA SER A 415 -0.34 15.43 -9.20
C SER A 415 0.17 14.07 -9.70
N GLU A 416 1.23 14.07 -10.50
CA GLU A 416 1.85 12.83 -10.97
C GLU A 416 2.52 12.08 -9.80
N GLU A 417 3.02 12.78 -8.77
CA GLU A 417 3.56 12.17 -7.56
C GLU A 417 2.47 11.39 -6.80
N LEU A 418 1.26 11.95 -6.68
CA LEU A 418 0.13 11.26 -6.08
C LEU A 418 -0.24 10.01 -6.91
N LYS A 419 -0.28 10.14 -8.23
CA LYS A 419 -0.57 9.02 -9.12
C LYS A 419 0.44 7.88 -8.96
N LYS A 420 1.74 8.20 -8.93
CA LYS A 420 2.80 7.22 -8.67
C LYS A 420 2.62 6.55 -7.31
N MET A 421 2.38 7.35 -6.28
CA MET A 421 2.12 6.86 -4.91
C MET A 421 0.95 5.87 -4.89
N LEU A 422 -0.19 6.21 -5.52
CA LEU A 422 -1.37 5.36 -5.53
C LEU A 422 -1.15 4.07 -6.33
N GLN A 423 -0.48 4.10 -7.48
CA GLN A 423 -0.14 2.89 -8.24
C GLN A 423 0.75 1.91 -7.43
N TYR A 424 1.61 2.44 -6.56
CA TYR A 424 2.47 1.64 -5.69
C TYR A 424 1.70 0.81 -4.65
N HIS A 425 0.42 1.12 -4.40
CA HIS A 425 -0.45 0.37 -3.51
C HIS A 425 -1.13 -0.85 -4.17
N PHE A 426 -0.93 -1.07 -5.47
CA PHE A 426 -1.53 -2.20 -6.21
C PHE A 426 -0.46 -3.20 -6.60
N ILE A 427 -0.65 -4.46 -6.21
CA ILE A 427 0.23 -5.58 -6.55
C ILE A 427 -0.52 -6.56 -7.47
N PRO A 428 0.03 -6.92 -8.64
CA PRO A 428 -0.60 -7.90 -9.52
C PRO A 428 -0.74 -9.29 -8.86
N GLY A 429 -1.92 -9.86 -8.99
CA GLY A 429 -2.29 -11.18 -8.49
C GLY A 429 -2.65 -11.19 -7.01
N LYS A 430 -3.31 -12.28 -6.59
CA LYS A 430 -3.72 -12.51 -5.20
C LYS A 430 -2.55 -13.01 -4.33
N LYS A 431 -2.03 -12.15 -3.46
CA LYS A 431 -0.89 -12.44 -2.56
C LYS A 431 -1.38 -12.80 -1.17
N THR A 432 -1.73 -14.06 -0.97
CA THR A 432 -2.12 -14.57 0.35
C THR A 432 -0.92 -14.71 1.27
N ARG A 433 -1.18 -14.68 2.58
CA ARG A 433 -0.16 -14.75 3.64
C ARG A 433 0.82 -15.91 3.48
N GLU A 434 0.35 -17.09 3.06
CA GLU A 434 1.16 -18.31 2.92
C GLU A 434 2.19 -18.21 1.79
N LYS A 435 1.95 -17.31 0.83
CA LYS A 435 2.84 -17.07 -0.31
C LYS A 435 3.88 -15.98 -0.01
N LEU A 436 3.73 -15.25 1.10
CA LEU A 436 4.63 -14.17 1.48
C LEU A 436 5.77 -14.68 2.36
N LYS A 437 6.98 -14.19 2.10
CA LYS A 437 8.19 -14.52 2.87
C LYS A 437 8.98 -13.24 3.11
N SER A 438 9.66 -13.15 4.25
CA SER A 438 10.51 -11.99 4.55
C SER A 438 11.61 -11.84 3.51
N GLY A 439 11.89 -10.60 3.10
CA GLY A 439 12.86 -10.28 2.05
C GLY A 439 12.38 -10.67 0.64
N MET A 440 11.08 -10.89 0.44
CA MET A 440 10.49 -11.01 -0.89
C MET A 440 10.29 -9.62 -1.49
N LEU A 441 10.55 -9.49 -2.80
CA LEU A 441 10.24 -8.29 -3.57
C LEU A 441 9.03 -8.61 -4.47
N LEU A 442 8.01 -7.76 -4.43
CA LEU A 442 6.78 -7.88 -5.22
C LEU A 442 6.71 -6.74 -6.22
N GLU A 443 6.50 -7.03 -7.49
CA GLU A 443 6.20 -6.00 -8.49
C GLU A 443 4.86 -5.33 -8.16
N THR A 444 4.81 -4.02 -8.37
CA THR A 444 3.59 -3.21 -8.19
C THR A 444 2.99 -2.81 -9.55
N ALA A 445 1.90 -2.04 -9.54
CA ALA A 445 1.33 -1.43 -10.74
C ALA A 445 2.08 -0.15 -11.16
N LEU A 446 2.97 0.37 -10.32
CA LEU A 446 3.77 1.56 -10.62
C LEU A 446 4.85 1.21 -11.65
N GLU A 447 4.81 1.85 -12.81
CA GLU A 447 5.84 1.77 -13.85
C GLU A 447 6.71 3.03 -13.78
N GLU A 448 8.03 2.84 -13.74
CA GLU A 448 8.99 3.94 -13.56
C GLU A 448 9.87 4.12 -14.80
N VAL A 449 10.03 5.39 -15.22
CA VAL A 449 10.97 5.76 -16.28
C VAL A 449 12.40 5.44 -15.84
N GLY A 450 12.71 5.61 -14.55
CA GLY A 450 13.99 5.24 -13.96
C GLY A 450 14.31 3.74 -14.06
N LEU A 451 13.31 2.90 -14.29
CA LEU A 451 13.48 1.46 -14.49
C LEU A 451 13.33 1.05 -15.97
N ASP A 452 13.46 2.00 -16.91
CA ASP A 452 13.28 1.79 -18.36
C ASP A 452 11.86 1.28 -18.70
N GLY A 453 10.85 1.83 -18.02
CA GLY A 453 9.45 1.37 -18.12
C GLY A 453 9.16 0.08 -17.34
N GLY A 454 10.12 -0.40 -16.55
CA GLY A 454 9.91 -1.51 -15.61
C GLY A 454 8.99 -1.15 -14.45
N ARG A 455 8.41 -2.18 -13.83
CA ARG A 455 7.58 -2.03 -12.63
C ARG A 455 8.44 -1.85 -11.39
N GLN A 456 8.06 -0.90 -10.54
CA GLN A 456 8.68 -0.72 -9.24
C GLN A 456 8.31 -1.90 -8.34
N VAL A 457 9.28 -2.34 -7.54
CA VAL A 457 9.11 -3.43 -6.59
C VAL A 457 8.86 -2.90 -5.18
N LEU A 458 8.21 -3.71 -4.36
CA LEU A 458 7.86 -3.44 -2.97
C LEU A 458 8.44 -4.56 -2.09
N SER A 459 9.14 -4.20 -1.03
CA SER A 459 9.67 -5.16 -0.07
C SER A 459 8.57 -5.72 0.83
N VAL A 460 8.70 -6.99 1.19
CA VAL A 460 7.82 -7.68 2.14
C VAL A 460 8.63 -8.16 3.32
N ASP A 461 8.21 -7.74 4.51
CA ASP A 461 8.75 -8.19 5.77
C ASP A 461 7.71 -9.04 6.49
N VAL A 462 8.09 -10.25 6.88
CA VAL A 462 7.23 -11.19 7.61
C VAL A 462 7.95 -11.59 8.88
N SER A 463 7.38 -11.26 10.04
CA SER A 463 7.88 -11.70 11.33
C SER A 463 6.98 -12.80 11.88
N GLU A 464 7.57 -13.87 12.43
CA GLU A 464 6.81 -14.90 13.14
C GLU A 464 6.54 -14.42 14.57
N GLY A 465 5.26 -14.34 14.93
CA GLY A 465 4.80 -13.92 16.25
C GLY A 465 4.65 -15.12 17.18
N VAL A 466 4.63 -14.87 18.49
CA VAL A 466 4.50 -15.90 19.53
C VAL A 466 3.19 -16.69 19.43
N ASP A 467 2.15 -16.12 18.81
CA ASP A 467 0.78 -16.68 18.76
C ASP A 467 0.37 -17.18 17.34
N ASP A 468 1.30 -17.65 16.51
CA ASP A 468 1.10 -18.05 15.09
C ASP A 468 0.56 -16.94 14.15
N LYS A 469 0.12 -15.80 14.69
CA LYS A 469 -0.24 -14.57 13.99
C LYS A 469 0.97 -13.64 13.89
N GLY A 470 1.99 -14.06 13.17
CA GLY A 470 3.08 -13.19 12.73
C GLY A 470 2.62 -11.86 12.09
N SER A 471 3.47 -10.82 12.14
CA SER A 471 3.16 -9.54 11.49
C SER A 471 3.70 -9.52 10.06
N ILE A 472 2.97 -8.84 9.18
CA ILE A 472 3.37 -8.62 7.79
C ILE A 472 3.47 -7.11 7.61
N ALA A 473 4.52 -6.67 6.91
CA ALA A 473 4.66 -5.30 6.47
C ALA A 473 5.04 -5.26 4.98
N PHE A 474 4.49 -4.26 4.29
CA PHE A 474 4.78 -3.96 2.90
C PHE A 474 5.48 -2.62 2.84
N GLY A 475 6.71 -2.55 2.31
CA GLY A 475 7.49 -1.31 2.26
C GLY A 475 7.68 -0.64 3.64
N GLY A 476 7.72 -1.44 4.71
CA GLY A 476 7.77 -0.95 6.08
C GLY A 476 6.45 -0.33 6.62
N ALA A 477 5.32 -0.50 5.93
CA ALA A 477 3.98 -0.25 6.49
C ALA A 477 3.37 -1.56 6.98
N GLY A 478 3.01 -1.62 8.26
CA GLY A 478 2.38 -2.81 8.84
C GLY A 478 0.94 -2.99 8.35
N ILE A 479 0.39 -4.18 8.56
CA ILE A 479 -1.01 -4.50 8.24
C ILE A 479 -1.89 -4.39 9.48
N ILE A 480 -3.09 -3.84 9.31
CA ILE A 480 -4.12 -3.72 10.36
C ILE A 480 -5.23 -4.75 10.11
N GLY A 481 -5.43 -5.65 11.06
CA GLY A 481 -6.48 -6.66 10.99
C GLY A 481 -6.22 -7.76 9.95
N GLU A 482 -7.26 -8.53 9.65
CA GLU A 482 -7.20 -9.60 8.64
C GLU A 482 -7.55 -9.05 7.25
N PRO A 483 -6.93 -9.57 6.18
CA PRO A 483 -7.25 -9.14 4.82
C PRO A 483 -8.66 -9.54 4.40
N VAL A 484 -9.29 -8.70 3.58
CA VAL A 484 -10.61 -8.97 3.01
C VAL A 484 -10.44 -9.52 1.60
N SER A 485 -10.91 -10.74 1.36
CA SER A 485 -10.86 -11.41 0.05
C SER A 485 -12.18 -11.23 -0.69
N ILE A 486 -12.13 -10.65 -1.88
CA ILE A 486 -13.29 -10.37 -2.73
C ILE A 486 -13.00 -10.93 -4.11
N ASN A 487 -13.69 -12.00 -4.52
CA ASN A 487 -13.43 -12.66 -5.80
C ASN A 487 -11.92 -12.93 -6.00
N ASN A 488 -11.34 -12.30 -7.02
CA ASN A 488 -9.93 -12.41 -7.41
C ASN A 488 -9.05 -11.31 -6.80
N THR A 489 -9.62 -10.39 -6.03
CA THR A 489 -8.95 -9.29 -5.35
C THR A 489 -8.77 -9.57 -3.86
N LEU A 490 -7.68 -9.06 -3.29
CA LEU A 490 -7.37 -9.14 -1.86
C LEU A 490 -7.02 -7.76 -1.32
N ILE A 491 -7.68 -7.32 -0.27
CA ILE A 491 -7.46 -6.00 0.33
C ILE A 491 -6.76 -6.17 1.67
N TYR A 492 -5.59 -5.57 1.81
CA TYR A 492 -4.89 -5.41 3.09
C TYR A 492 -4.99 -3.96 3.55
N PHE A 493 -5.27 -3.75 4.84
CA PHE A 493 -5.26 -2.41 5.41
C PHE A 493 -3.87 -2.06 5.91
N VAL A 494 -3.30 -0.96 5.44
CA VAL A 494 -1.95 -0.53 5.83
C VAL A 494 -1.96 0.51 6.94
N THR A 495 -0.93 0.50 7.80
CA THR A 495 -0.80 1.45 8.92
C THR A 495 -0.44 2.87 8.49
N ARG A 496 0.02 3.05 7.25
CA ARG A 496 0.34 4.34 6.63
C ARG A 496 0.32 4.21 5.11
N PRO A 497 0.06 5.29 4.35
CA PRO A 497 0.24 5.28 2.91
C PRO A 497 1.68 4.91 2.54
N LEU A 498 1.83 4.08 1.51
CA LEU A 498 3.11 3.68 0.96
C LEU A 498 3.70 4.81 0.14
N THR A 499 4.96 5.13 0.40
CA THR A 499 5.72 6.11 -0.38
C THR A 499 6.60 5.36 -1.37
N PRO A 500 6.51 5.66 -2.68
CA PRO A 500 7.40 5.05 -3.67
C PRO A 500 8.86 5.46 -3.39
N PRO A 501 9.84 4.63 -3.77
CA PRO A 501 11.25 4.97 -3.63
C PRO A 501 11.62 6.25 -4.39
N ILE A 502 12.51 7.06 -3.79
CA ILE A 502 12.99 8.33 -4.36
C ILE A 502 14.33 8.13 -5.07
N ASP A 503 14.93 9.23 -5.57
CA ASP A 503 16.22 9.18 -6.23
C ASP A 503 17.32 8.55 -5.35
N PRO A 504 18.33 7.89 -5.95
CA PRO A 504 19.32 7.13 -5.20
C PRO A 504 20.16 7.99 -4.26
N LEU A 505 20.43 9.26 -4.61
CA LEU A 505 21.25 10.11 -3.76
C LEU A 505 20.47 10.58 -2.54
N ALA A 506 19.23 11.02 -2.71
CA ALA A 506 18.34 11.39 -1.60
C ALA A 506 18.04 10.20 -0.68
N THR A 507 17.90 8.99 -1.24
CA THR A 507 17.71 7.76 -0.46
C THR A 507 18.90 7.46 0.46
N ALA A 508 20.13 7.78 0.02
CA ALA A 508 21.34 7.53 0.79
C ALA A 508 21.65 8.60 1.85
N VAL A 509 21.14 9.84 1.71
CA VAL A 509 21.41 10.98 2.61
C VAL A 509 21.22 10.67 4.11
N PRO A 510 20.15 9.96 4.53
CA PRO A 510 19.94 9.64 5.95
C PRO A 510 21.01 8.72 6.55
N THR A 511 21.79 8.02 5.72
CA THR A 511 22.79 7.04 6.16
C THR A 511 24.15 7.71 6.38
N LEU A 512 24.47 8.03 7.63
CA LEU A 512 25.71 8.74 8.02
C LEU A 512 26.99 8.07 7.52
N ASP A 513 27.00 6.73 7.46
CA ASP A 513 28.13 5.93 7.00
C ASP A 513 28.45 6.08 5.51
N LEU A 514 27.57 6.71 4.72
CA LEU A 514 27.76 6.95 3.28
C LEU A 514 28.16 8.40 2.95
N SER A 515 28.29 9.25 3.97
CA SER A 515 28.45 10.71 3.80
C SER A 515 29.72 11.13 3.04
N ILE A 516 30.85 10.43 3.18
CA ILE A 516 32.07 10.76 2.43
C ILE A 516 31.89 10.47 0.94
N PHE A 517 31.29 9.32 0.60
CA PHE A 517 31.03 8.98 -0.80
C PHE A 517 30.03 9.93 -1.44
N LEU A 518 28.96 10.27 -0.72
CA LEU A 518 27.99 11.28 -1.18
C LEU A 518 28.65 12.65 -1.39
N SER A 519 29.49 13.09 -0.45
CA SER A 519 30.26 14.34 -0.59
C SER A 519 31.17 14.32 -1.80
N ALA A 520 31.81 13.17 -2.07
CA ALA A 520 32.62 12.97 -3.28
C ALA A 520 31.76 13.10 -4.55
N ILE A 521 30.58 12.49 -4.60
CA ILE A 521 29.65 12.63 -5.73
C ILE A 521 29.26 14.10 -5.93
N PHE A 522 28.85 14.80 -4.87
CA PHE A 522 28.44 16.21 -4.95
C PHE A 522 29.59 17.16 -5.29
N SER A 523 30.85 16.77 -5.04
CA SER A 523 32.03 17.53 -5.48
C SER A 523 32.31 17.43 -6.99
N THR A 524 31.64 16.51 -7.69
CA THR A 524 31.76 16.29 -9.13
C THR A 524 30.55 16.79 -9.91
N SER A 525 30.58 16.66 -11.24
CA SER A 525 29.42 16.97 -12.11
C SER A 525 28.40 15.83 -12.19
N MET A 526 28.58 14.76 -11.42
CA MET A 526 27.93 13.47 -11.69
C MET A 526 26.59 13.28 -10.99
N ALA A 527 26.24 14.12 -10.01
CA ALA A 527 25.03 13.97 -9.22
C ALA A 527 23.75 13.88 -10.10
N GLU A 528 23.56 14.85 -11.01
CA GLU A 528 22.36 14.88 -11.88
C GLU A 528 22.34 13.73 -12.90
N LYS A 529 23.50 13.35 -13.43
CA LYS A 529 23.61 12.18 -14.32
C LYS A 529 23.21 10.90 -13.58
N LEU A 530 23.70 10.71 -12.36
CA LEU A 530 23.45 9.50 -11.58
C LEU A 530 22.01 9.37 -11.09
N LYS A 531 21.36 10.49 -10.75
CA LYS A 531 19.93 10.51 -10.39
C LYS A 531 19.01 10.06 -11.53
N THR A 532 19.37 10.41 -12.76
CA THR A 532 18.49 10.24 -13.94
C THR A 532 18.86 9.04 -14.80
N THR A 533 20.03 8.42 -14.57
CA THR A 533 20.45 7.24 -15.34
C THR A 533 19.56 6.05 -14.97
N PRO A 534 18.79 5.51 -15.92
CA PRO A 534 17.86 4.43 -15.63
C PRO A 534 18.60 3.12 -15.38
N ARG A 535 17.95 2.22 -14.64
CA ARG A 535 18.40 0.86 -14.35
C ARG A 535 19.82 0.81 -13.82
N THR A 536 20.01 1.33 -12.62
CA THR A 536 21.33 1.41 -11.98
C THR A 536 21.35 0.71 -10.63
N THR A 537 22.46 0.02 -10.34
CA THR A 537 22.74 -0.53 -9.01
C THR A 537 23.94 0.18 -8.42
N PHE A 538 23.73 0.93 -7.35
CA PHE A 538 24.77 1.69 -6.67
C PHE A 538 25.45 0.83 -5.61
N LEU A 539 26.77 0.75 -5.69
CA LEU A 539 27.62 0.11 -4.67
C LEU A 539 28.27 1.21 -3.85
N MET A 540 27.66 1.56 -2.71
CA MET A 540 28.09 2.69 -1.90
C MET A 540 29.07 2.25 -0.80
N PRO A 541 30.35 2.71 -0.84
CA PRO A 541 31.32 2.38 0.19
C PRO A 541 31.06 3.15 1.49
N HIS A 542 31.26 2.47 2.62
CA HIS A 542 31.23 3.12 3.94
C HIS A 542 32.36 4.14 4.11
N ASN A 543 32.21 5.09 5.04
CA ASN A 543 33.22 6.11 5.35
C ASN A 543 34.59 5.51 5.69
N GLY A 544 34.61 4.35 6.36
CA GLY A 544 35.84 3.62 6.67
C GLY A 544 36.63 3.18 5.44
N ALA A 545 35.98 2.99 4.29
CA ALA A 545 36.60 2.61 3.02
C ALA A 545 37.67 3.61 2.58
N PHE A 546 37.38 4.92 2.70
CA PHE A 546 38.30 5.99 2.30
C PHE A 546 39.53 6.08 3.21
N LYS A 547 39.39 5.71 4.48
CA LYS A 547 40.53 5.61 5.41
C LYS A 547 41.44 4.44 5.01
N ARG A 548 40.84 3.29 4.69
CA ARG A 548 41.56 2.07 4.27
C ARG A 548 42.17 2.15 2.88
N LEU A 549 41.61 2.96 2.00
CA LEU A 549 42.18 3.25 0.68
C LEU A 549 43.56 3.92 0.78
N GLY A 550 43.83 4.61 1.89
CA GLY A 550 45.06 5.36 2.15
C GLY A 550 44.85 6.86 1.97
N ALA A 551 45.31 7.63 2.97
CA ALA A 551 45.05 9.08 3.03
C ALA A 551 45.58 9.85 1.81
N LEU A 552 46.69 9.43 1.21
CA LEU A 552 47.23 10.09 0.00
C LEU A 552 46.38 9.80 -1.24
N VAL A 553 45.86 8.59 -1.38
CA VAL A 553 44.96 8.22 -2.49
C VAL A 553 43.66 9.00 -2.36
N THR A 554 43.07 9.01 -1.17
CA THR A 554 41.84 9.77 -0.88
C THR A 554 42.04 11.27 -1.11
N THR A 555 43.16 11.84 -0.67
CA THR A 555 43.49 13.25 -0.91
C THR A 555 43.64 13.53 -2.40
N HIS A 556 44.32 12.66 -3.16
CA HIS A 556 44.44 12.80 -4.61
C HIS A 556 43.06 12.80 -5.29
N LEU A 557 42.19 11.84 -4.97
CA LEU A 557 40.86 11.73 -5.57
C LEU A 557 39.95 12.92 -5.25
N LEU A 558 40.01 13.45 -4.03
CA LEU A 558 39.19 14.59 -3.61
C LEU A 558 39.78 15.95 -4.02
N THR A 559 40.97 15.98 -4.60
CA THR A 559 41.57 17.22 -5.10
C THR A 559 40.92 17.64 -6.42
N ALA A 560 40.65 18.94 -6.57
CA ALA A 560 40.02 19.50 -7.78
C ALA A 560 40.76 19.17 -9.10
N SER A 561 42.09 19.01 -9.05
CA SER A 561 42.91 18.64 -10.22
C SER A 561 42.65 17.22 -10.74
N SER A 562 42.05 16.36 -9.90
CA SER A 562 41.88 14.93 -10.16
C SER A 562 40.42 14.55 -10.34
N LYS A 563 39.57 15.52 -10.66
CA LYS A 563 38.12 15.34 -10.80
C LYS A 563 37.75 14.21 -11.77
N VAL A 564 38.49 14.06 -12.88
CA VAL A 564 38.28 12.98 -13.86
C VAL A 564 38.55 11.60 -13.25
N ASP A 565 39.62 11.45 -12.47
CA ASP A 565 39.93 10.19 -11.78
C ASP A 565 38.78 9.85 -10.81
N LEU A 566 38.27 10.83 -10.05
CA LEU A 566 37.14 10.63 -9.13
C LEU A 566 35.83 10.30 -9.85
N GLU A 567 35.52 10.96 -10.96
CA GLU A 567 34.32 10.67 -11.77
C GLU A 567 34.34 9.23 -12.31
N ASN A 568 35.51 8.73 -12.74
CA ASN A 568 35.67 7.34 -13.16
C ASN A 568 35.49 6.36 -11.99
N VAL A 569 36.06 6.68 -10.82
CA VAL A 569 35.83 5.87 -9.61
C VAL A 569 34.34 5.81 -9.28
N ILE A 570 33.64 6.94 -9.27
CA ILE A 570 32.20 6.98 -8.98
C ILE A 570 31.40 6.14 -9.98
N GLN A 571 31.65 6.30 -11.29
CA GLN A 571 30.96 5.54 -12.33
C GLN A 571 31.24 4.03 -12.23
N HIS A 572 32.44 3.64 -11.78
CA HIS A 572 32.78 2.24 -11.54
C HIS A 572 32.01 1.62 -10.36
N HIS A 573 31.52 2.43 -9.43
CA HIS A 573 30.66 1.97 -8.33
C HIS A 573 29.18 1.88 -8.71
N VAL A 574 28.84 2.11 -9.98
CA VAL A 574 27.46 2.01 -10.46
C VAL A 574 27.40 0.94 -11.55
N ILE A 575 26.74 -0.17 -11.25
CA ILE A 575 26.47 -1.23 -12.22
C ILE A 575 25.36 -0.78 -13.16
N SER A 576 25.54 -1.05 -14.45
CA SER A 576 24.52 -0.90 -15.48
C SER A 576 23.57 -2.09 -15.41
N GLY A 577 22.38 -1.88 -14.85
CA GLY A 577 21.39 -2.91 -14.53
C GLY A 577 20.85 -2.79 -13.11
N VAL A 578 19.68 -3.37 -12.86
CA VAL A 578 19.08 -3.48 -11.53
C VAL A 578 19.33 -4.89 -11.00
N GLU A 579 20.23 -5.01 -10.04
CA GLU A 579 20.72 -6.27 -9.51
C GLU A 579 20.40 -6.38 -8.03
N TYR A 580 19.24 -6.93 -7.69
CA TYR A 580 18.85 -7.14 -6.29
C TYR A 580 19.78 -8.13 -5.57
N ALA A 581 19.81 -8.07 -4.24
CA ALA A 581 20.66 -8.86 -3.36
C ALA A 581 20.69 -10.35 -3.70
N ARG A 582 19.53 -10.96 -3.99
CA ARG A 582 19.45 -12.39 -4.37
C ARG A 582 20.21 -12.71 -5.66
N SER A 583 20.23 -11.80 -6.64
CA SER A 583 20.97 -11.95 -7.90
C SER A 583 22.48 -11.92 -7.63
N LEU A 584 22.93 -10.92 -6.87
CA LEU A 584 24.35 -10.75 -6.50
C LEU A 584 24.87 -11.91 -5.63
N VAL A 585 24.05 -12.41 -4.71
CA VAL A 585 24.44 -13.49 -3.79
C VAL A 585 24.45 -14.86 -4.48
N ASN A 586 23.50 -15.15 -5.38
CA ASN A 586 23.42 -16.47 -6.03
C ASN A 586 24.24 -16.59 -7.31
N GLY A 587 24.68 -15.48 -7.91
CA GLY A 587 25.55 -15.46 -9.08
C GLY A 587 27.02 -15.70 -8.75
N SER A 588 27.42 -16.92 -8.41
CA SER A 588 28.86 -17.23 -8.30
C SER A 588 29.52 -17.14 -9.68
N GLN A 589 30.53 -16.27 -9.83
CA GLN A 589 31.34 -16.04 -11.05
C GLN A 589 30.65 -15.25 -12.18
N ARG A 590 29.85 -14.23 -11.85
CA ARG A 590 29.35 -13.26 -12.83
C ARG A 590 30.21 -11.99 -12.85
N THR A 591 30.33 -11.42 -14.04
CA THR A 591 30.89 -10.08 -14.25
C THR A 591 29.75 -9.11 -14.56
N TYR A 592 29.79 -7.92 -13.97
CA TYR A 592 28.80 -6.88 -14.14
C TYR A 592 29.44 -5.66 -14.79
N ALA A 593 28.84 -5.16 -15.87
CA ALA A 593 29.31 -3.95 -16.52
C ALA A 593 28.97 -2.71 -15.66
N THR A 594 29.91 -1.81 -15.50
CA THR A 594 29.71 -0.53 -14.78
C THR A 594 29.43 0.62 -15.76
N LEU A 595 28.93 1.74 -15.25
CA LEU A 595 28.72 2.95 -16.06
C LEU A 595 30.03 3.55 -16.60
N GLU A 596 31.16 3.23 -15.97
CA GLU A 596 32.49 3.63 -16.46
C GLU A 596 32.91 2.81 -17.70
N GLY A 597 32.33 1.62 -17.87
CA GLY A 597 32.60 0.70 -18.97
C GLY A 597 33.47 -0.50 -18.59
N SER A 598 34.08 -0.51 -17.40
CA SER A 598 34.79 -1.67 -16.88
C SER A 598 33.90 -2.64 -16.11
N ASP A 599 34.37 -3.88 -15.96
CA ASP A 599 33.63 -4.95 -15.30
C ASP A 599 33.96 -5.06 -13.80
N LEU A 600 32.96 -5.42 -13.01
CA LEU A 600 33.07 -5.86 -11.62
C LEU A 600 32.88 -7.37 -11.54
N HIS A 601 33.78 -8.07 -10.88
CA HIS A 601 33.66 -9.50 -10.67
C HIS A 601 33.16 -9.81 -9.27
N VAL A 602 32.20 -10.72 -9.18
CA VAL A 602 31.55 -11.12 -7.92
C VAL A 602 31.88 -12.57 -7.60
N GLU A 603 32.54 -12.77 -6.48
CA GLU A 603 32.95 -14.07 -5.98
C GLU A 603 32.25 -14.36 -4.65
N ARG A 604 31.64 -15.55 -4.55
CA ARG A 604 31.02 -16.03 -3.32
C ARG A 604 31.98 -16.95 -2.59
N LYS A 605 32.47 -16.55 -1.42
CA LYS A 605 33.29 -17.40 -0.56
C LYS A 605 32.42 -18.01 0.54
N LYS A 606 32.48 -19.34 0.68
CA LYS A 606 31.80 -20.06 1.77
C LYS A 606 32.71 -20.06 2.99
N ALA A 607 32.41 -19.25 3.99
CA ALA A 607 32.91 -19.49 5.34
C ALA A 607 32.00 -20.53 6.03
N LYS A 608 32.53 -21.30 6.99
CA LYS A 608 31.92 -22.53 7.54
C LYS A 608 30.45 -22.41 7.99
N ASP A 609 29.93 -21.21 8.29
CA ASP A 609 28.52 -20.96 8.64
C ASP A 609 27.86 -19.73 7.97
N ASN A 610 28.56 -18.97 7.11
CA ASN A 610 27.98 -17.79 6.44
C ASN A 610 28.61 -17.57 5.05
N SER A 611 27.79 -17.27 4.03
CA SER A 611 28.31 -16.98 2.68
C SER A 611 28.62 -15.50 2.56
N THR A 612 29.89 -15.13 2.45
CA THR A 612 30.29 -13.75 2.15
C THR A 612 30.42 -13.56 0.65
N VAL A 613 30.01 -12.40 0.17
CA VAL A 613 30.13 -12.01 -1.24
C VAL A 613 31.23 -10.96 -1.32
N MET A 614 32.26 -11.24 -2.10
CA MET A 614 33.39 -10.36 -2.35
C MET A 614 33.30 -9.82 -3.78
N LEU A 615 33.55 -8.53 -3.90
CA LEU A 615 33.63 -7.81 -5.15
C LEU A 615 35.11 -7.54 -5.45
N SER A 616 35.52 -7.75 -6.70
CA SER A 616 36.84 -7.34 -7.18
C SER A 616 36.69 -6.42 -8.38
N ALA A 617 37.47 -5.34 -8.37
CA ALA A 617 37.51 -4.34 -9.41
C ALA A 617 38.32 -4.80 -10.63
N SER A 618 38.13 -4.12 -11.75
CA SER A 618 38.95 -4.35 -12.94
C SER A 618 40.39 -3.86 -12.74
N GLY A 619 40.60 -2.81 -11.96
CA GLY A 619 41.90 -2.18 -11.69
C GLY A 619 42.33 -2.28 -10.23
N GLY A 620 43.17 -1.34 -9.79
CA GLY A 620 43.74 -1.36 -8.45
C GLY A 620 44.95 -2.28 -8.33
N TRP A 621 45.08 -2.95 -7.19
CA TRP A 621 46.18 -3.87 -6.86
C TRP A 621 45.65 -5.32 -6.71
N VAL A 622 46.56 -6.30 -6.80
CA VAL A 622 46.26 -7.73 -6.99
C VAL A 622 45.29 -8.34 -5.95
N ASP A 623 45.26 -7.81 -4.72
CA ASP A 623 44.40 -8.31 -3.63
C ASP A 623 43.31 -7.31 -3.22
N MET A 624 42.98 -6.36 -4.11
CA MET A 624 41.96 -5.35 -3.85
C MET A 624 40.56 -5.94 -3.95
N HIS A 625 39.96 -6.23 -2.81
CA HIS A 625 38.61 -6.75 -2.70
C HIS A 625 37.75 -5.89 -1.78
N SER A 626 36.44 -5.90 -2.02
CA SER A 626 35.43 -5.21 -1.23
C SER A 626 34.35 -6.20 -0.81
N LEU A 627 33.97 -6.21 0.46
CA LEU A 627 32.87 -7.01 0.97
C LEU A 627 31.54 -6.35 0.60
N LEU A 628 30.62 -7.10 0.02
CA LEU A 628 29.25 -6.65 -0.23
C LEU A 628 28.38 -6.88 1.01
N TYR A 629 27.68 -5.84 1.45
CA TYR A 629 26.59 -5.93 2.41
C TYR A 629 25.25 -5.93 1.65
N PRO A 630 24.70 -7.12 1.32
CA PRO A 630 23.50 -7.22 0.51
C PRO A 630 22.31 -6.62 1.25
N ARG A 631 21.81 -5.48 0.76
CA ARG A 631 20.67 -4.76 1.30
C ARG A 631 19.87 -4.17 0.14
N ASP A 632 18.62 -4.57 -0.04
CA ASP A 632 17.78 -4.07 -1.15
C ASP A 632 17.20 -2.69 -0.80
N THR A 633 18.03 -1.66 -0.72
CA THR A 633 17.57 -0.28 -0.54
C THR A 633 17.07 0.23 -1.90
N LEU A 634 15.76 0.15 -2.10
CA LEU A 634 15.10 0.48 -3.37
C LEU A 634 15.17 1.98 -3.68
N THR A 635 15.31 2.32 -4.97
CA THR A 635 15.34 3.70 -5.47
C THR A 635 14.49 3.83 -6.74
N GLU A 636 14.23 5.06 -7.19
CA GLU A 636 13.47 5.33 -8.43
C GLU A 636 14.15 4.72 -9.68
N THR A 637 15.49 4.62 -9.69
CA THR A 637 16.28 4.11 -10.82
C THR A 637 16.82 2.69 -10.64
N GLY A 638 16.65 2.09 -9.46
CA GLY A 638 17.12 0.72 -9.18
C GLY A 638 17.29 0.44 -7.70
N VAL A 639 18.54 0.17 -7.28
CA VAL A 639 18.83 -0.31 -5.92
C VAL A 639 20.20 0.16 -5.44
N ILE A 640 20.35 0.36 -4.13
CA ILE A 640 21.63 0.65 -3.47
C ILE A 640 22.03 -0.54 -2.61
N HIS A 641 23.28 -0.97 -2.75
CA HIS A 641 23.95 -1.88 -1.83
C HIS A 641 25.15 -1.19 -1.19
N GLU A 642 25.47 -1.60 0.02
CA GLU A 642 26.59 -1.05 0.77
C GLU A 642 27.80 -1.96 0.61
N ILE A 643 29.01 -1.39 0.57
CA ILE A 643 30.26 -2.15 0.42
C ILE A 643 31.31 -1.70 1.44
N SER A 644 32.26 -2.57 1.76
CA SER A 644 33.32 -2.24 2.72
C SER A 644 34.36 -1.29 2.14
N ASP A 645 34.83 -1.49 0.92
CA ASP A 645 36.02 -0.80 0.38
C ASP A 645 35.75 -0.12 -0.96
N VAL A 646 36.45 1.00 -1.21
CA VAL A 646 36.39 1.73 -2.49
C VAL A 646 37.11 0.89 -3.54
N MET A 647 36.48 0.69 -4.70
CA MET A 647 37.02 -0.06 -5.83
C MET A 647 37.61 0.88 -6.90
N LEU A 648 38.75 0.53 -7.49
CA LEU A 648 39.42 1.38 -8.51
C LEU A 648 39.33 0.75 -9.91
N PRO A 649 38.82 1.47 -10.93
CA PRO A 649 38.83 0.99 -12.31
C PRO A 649 40.22 1.09 -12.93
N ARG A 650 40.47 0.34 -14.02
CA ARG A 650 41.75 0.38 -14.76
C ARG A 650 42.08 1.74 -15.38
N SER A 651 41.08 2.58 -15.61
CA SER A 651 41.28 3.93 -16.15
C SER A 651 41.97 4.87 -15.16
N VAL A 652 41.96 4.55 -13.86
CA VAL A 652 42.53 5.38 -12.80
C VAL A 652 43.97 4.94 -12.51
N ASN A 653 44.90 5.63 -13.18
CA ASN A 653 46.32 5.44 -12.99
C ASN A 653 46.85 6.33 -11.86
N LEU A 654 47.14 5.75 -10.70
CA LEU A 654 47.75 6.40 -9.54
C LEU A 654 49.27 6.21 -9.61
N THR A 655 49.96 7.16 -10.25
CA THR A 655 51.43 7.17 -10.29
C THR A 655 52.01 7.64 -8.95
N ILE A 656 53.27 7.29 -8.67
CA ILE A 656 54.01 7.81 -7.52
C ILE A 656 54.03 9.34 -7.54
N GLY A 657 54.23 9.96 -8.72
CA GLY A 657 54.21 11.42 -8.85
C GLY A 657 52.86 12.05 -8.49
N LYS A 658 51.72 11.41 -8.78
CA LYS A 658 50.39 11.87 -8.33
C LYS A 658 50.28 11.82 -6.80
N LEU A 659 50.69 10.70 -6.19
CA LEU A 659 50.63 10.51 -4.74
C LEU A 659 51.61 11.43 -3.98
N MET A 660 52.80 11.69 -4.53
CA MET A 660 53.75 12.65 -3.95
C MET A 660 53.23 14.09 -4.00
N ARG A 661 52.49 14.46 -5.06
CA ARG A 661 51.79 15.75 -5.09
C ARG A 661 50.71 15.84 -4.01
N ALA A 662 49.94 14.77 -3.80
CA ALA A 662 48.99 14.69 -2.70
C ALA A 662 49.67 14.80 -1.31
N ALA A 663 50.89 14.27 -1.18
CA ALA A 663 51.73 14.39 0.02
C ALA A 663 52.41 15.77 0.16
N LYS A 664 52.14 16.73 -0.74
CA LYS A 664 52.80 18.05 -0.79
C LYS A 664 54.33 17.94 -0.89
N GLY A 665 54.85 17.00 -1.67
CA GLY A 665 56.29 16.74 -1.83
C GLY A 665 56.89 17.29 -3.13
N THR A 666 56.57 18.52 -3.52
CA THR A 666 57.04 19.11 -4.79
C THR A 666 58.57 19.29 -4.85
N ASN A 667 59.21 19.58 -3.72
CA ASN A 667 60.66 19.65 -3.58
C ASN A 667 61.30 18.27 -3.81
N MET A 668 60.70 17.22 -3.24
CA MET A 668 61.18 15.85 -3.42
C MET A 668 61.02 15.37 -4.85
N ILE A 669 59.89 15.71 -5.50
CA ILE A 669 59.69 15.47 -6.95
C ILE A 669 60.81 16.12 -7.76
N SER A 670 61.15 17.38 -7.47
CA SER A 670 62.21 18.12 -8.16
C SER A 670 63.59 17.50 -7.97
N LEU A 671 63.88 16.96 -6.78
CA LEU A 671 65.12 16.23 -6.49
C LEU A 671 65.20 14.92 -7.28
N ILE A 672 64.10 14.15 -7.33
CA ILE A 672 64.01 12.90 -8.12
C ILE A 672 64.24 13.17 -9.61
N THR A 673 63.62 14.21 -10.17
CA THR A 673 63.82 14.60 -11.57
C THR A 673 65.28 14.98 -11.83
N LYS A 674 65.91 15.78 -10.95
CA LYS A 674 67.33 16.15 -11.09
C LYS A 674 68.30 14.97 -10.93
N ALA A 675 67.94 13.96 -10.14
CA ALA A 675 68.71 12.73 -10.00
C ALA A 675 68.58 11.79 -11.23
N GLY A 676 67.77 12.15 -12.25
CA GLY A 676 67.55 11.33 -13.43
C GLY A 676 66.63 10.13 -13.20
N LEU A 677 65.81 10.18 -12.15
CA LEU A 677 64.92 9.10 -11.71
C LEU A 677 63.43 9.42 -11.98
N GLU A 678 63.16 10.28 -12.97
CA GLU A 678 61.79 10.70 -13.34
C GLU A 678 60.89 9.51 -13.75
N TRP A 679 61.47 8.45 -14.31
CA TRP A 679 60.76 7.23 -14.70
C TRP A 679 60.04 6.56 -13.50
N ILE A 680 60.56 6.68 -12.27
CA ILE A 680 59.90 6.19 -11.05
C ILE A 680 58.61 6.97 -10.78
N LEU A 681 58.61 8.29 -11.00
CA LEU A 681 57.42 9.12 -10.76
C LEU A 681 56.26 8.74 -11.69
N ASN A 682 56.58 8.25 -12.89
CA ASN A 682 55.62 7.83 -13.90
C ASN A 682 55.31 6.33 -13.86
N GLY A 683 56.11 5.53 -13.13
CA GLY A 683 56.00 4.07 -13.12
C GLY A 683 56.35 3.45 -14.48
N THR A 684 57.42 3.95 -15.12
CA THR A 684 57.94 3.43 -16.39
C THR A 684 59.28 2.76 -16.19
N ALA A 685 59.72 1.89 -17.10
CA ALA A 685 61.05 1.29 -17.05
C ALA A 685 62.17 2.36 -17.16
N PRO A 686 63.38 2.09 -16.62
CA PRO A 686 64.53 2.99 -16.75
C PRO A 686 64.87 3.22 -18.24
N PRO A 687 65.24 4.45 -18.65
CA PRO A 687 65.60 4.72 -20.05
C PRO A 687 66.80 3.91 -20.52
N GLU A 688 66.74 3.37 -21.74
CA GLU A 688 67.82 2.60 -22.36
C GLU A 688 69.12 3.42 -22.45
N GLY A 689 70.26 2.80 -22.15
CA GLY A 689 71.58 3.44 -22.15
C GLY A 689 71.91 4.29 -20.92
N THR A 690 71.06 4.26 -19.88
CA THR A 690 71.37 4.84 -18.57
C THR A 690 71.99 3.81 -17.62
N PRO A 691 72.81 4.22 -16.62
CA PRO A 691 73.37 3.30 -15.63
C PRO A 691 72.33 2.49 -14.86
N TRP A 692 71.08 2.95 -14.83
CA TRP A 692 69.96 2.32 -14.15
C TRP A 692 69.40 1.11 -14.89
N ALA A 693 69.48 1.10 -16.23
CA ALA A 693 69.02 -0.01 -17.05
C ALA A 693 69.90 -1.26 -16.86
N ASP A 694 71.20 -1.07 -16.64
CA ASP A 694 72.16 -2.17 -16.43
C ASP A 694 72.03 -2.81 -15.03
N MET A 695 71.28 -2.19 -14.12
CA MET A 695 71.10 -2.65 -12.73
C MET A 695 69.92 -3.63 -12.54
N GLY A 696 69.20 -4.00 -13.62
CA GLY A 696 68.09 -4.97 -13.55
C GLY A 696 66.89 -4.48 -12.76
N LEU A 697 66.63 -3.16 -12.78
CA LEU A 697 65.60 -2.47 -12.00
C LEU A 697 64.19 -2.56 -12.62
N ASP A 698 64.05 -3.25 -13.74
CA ASP A 698 62.89 -3.26 -14.62
C ASP A 698 61.66 -3.99 -14.03
N SER A 699 61.84 -4.73 -12.93
CA SER A 699 60.82 -5.63 -12.36
C SER A 699 60.43 -5.32 -10.91
N ALA A 700 61.01 -4.30 -10.30
CA ALA A 700 60.73 -3.91 -8.92
C ALA A 700 59.67 -2.81 -8.85
N GLY A 701 58.69 -2.97 -7.96
CA GLY A 701 57.82 -1.86 -7.56
C GLY A 701 58.58 -0.88 -6.66
N TRP A 702 58.16 0.38 -6.56
CA TRP A 702 58.90 1.39 -5.81
C TRP A 702 58.05 2.01 -4.69
N THR A 703 58.59 2.06 -3.48
CA THR A 703 58.03 2.89 -2.41
C THR A 703 58.91 4.09 -2.13
N VAL A 704 58.33 5.29 -2.20
CA VAL A 704 59.02 6.54 -1.88
C VAL A 704 58.65 6.97 -0.47
N LEU A 705 59.67 7.15 0.37
CA LEU A 705 59.54 7.87 1.63
C LEU A 705 59.54 9.38 1.31
N CYS A 706 58.36 10.00 1.32
CA CYS A 706 58.16 11.35 0.81
C CYS A 706 57.96 12.35 1.95
N PRO A 707 58.93 13.24 2.22
CA PRO A 707 58.72 14.36 3.13
C PRO A 707 57.91 15.49 2.47
N PRO A 708 57.05 16.21 3.22
CA PRO A 708 56.36 17.39 2.70
C PRO A 708 57.35 18.52 2.47
N ASP A 709 56.96 19.49 1.64
CA ASP A 709 57.79 20.64 1.28
C ASP A 709 58.25 21.45 2.50
N GLU A 710 57.50 21.41 3.60
CA GLU A 710 57.85 22.07 4.85
C GLU A 710 59.09 21.48 5.54
N ALA A 711 59.35 20.18 5.36
CA ALA A 711 60.51 19.50 5.93
C ALA A 711 61.84 19.99 5.31
N PHE A 712 61.79 20.65 4.16
CA PHE A 712 62.96 21.19 3.47
C PHE A 712 63.35 22.61 3.89
N LYS A 713 62.55 23.30 4.73
CA LYS A 713 62.76 24.73 5.09
C LYS A 713 64.14 25.02 5.73
N GLY A 714 64.77 24.03 6.36
CA GLY A 714 66.08 24.18 7.01
C GLY A 714 67.30 23.84 6.13
N LEU A 715 67.10 23.47 4.86
CA LEU A 715 68.16 23.02 3.96
C LEU A 715 68.42 24.02 2.85
N ASP A 716 69.70 24.27 2.53
CA ASP A 716 70.06 25.04 1.34
C ASP A 716 69.91 24.18 0.08
N LEU A 717 68.71 24.24 -0.51
CA LEU A 717 68.40 23.53 -1.75
C LEU A 717 69.33 23.95 -2.90
N LYS A 718 69.89 25.17 -2.91
CA LYS A 718 70.80 25.60 -3.97
C LYS A 718 72.13 24.86 -3.89
N GLU A 719 72.66 24.68 -2.69
CA GLU A 719 73.87 23.88 -2.46
C GLU A 719 73.61 22.42 -2.84
N LEU A 720 72.48 21.87 -2.38
CA LEU A 720 72.10 20.50 -2.70
C LEU A 720 72.01 20.28 -4.22
N TYR A 721 71.32 21.17 -4.94
CA TYR A 721 71.21 21.11 -6.39
C TYR A 721 72.53 21.32 -7.16
N ALA A 722 73.53 21.95 -6.55
CA ALA A 722 74.85 22.13 -7.16
C ALA A 722 75.71 20.86 -7.07
N ASP A 723 75.41 19.97 -6.13
CA ASP A 723 76.14 18.71 -5.89
C ASP A 723 75.30 17.51 -6.37
N PRO A 724 75.57 16.99 -7.59
CA PRO A 724 74.79 15.91 -8.17
C PRO A 724 74.95 14.59 -7.40
N GLU A 725 76.10 14.34 -6.75
CA GLU A 725 76.31 13.12 -5.96
C GLU A 725 75.50 13.16 -4.67
N LYS A 726 75.54 14.27 -3.93
CA LYS A 726 74.71 14.43 -2.71
C LYS A 726 73.22 14.41 -3.01
N THR A 727 72.79 15.05 -4.10
CA THR A 727 71.39 15.00 -4.55
C THR A 727 70.96 13.57 -4.83
N ARG A 728 71.81 12.81 -5.56
CA ARG A 728 71.54 11.42 -5.88
C ARG A 728 71.45 10.57 -4.61
N ASP A 729 72.45 10.64 -3.72
CA ASP A 729 72.48 9.83 -2.49
C ASP A 729 71.28 10.12 -1.58
N LEU A 730 70.86 11.39 -1.48
CA LEU A 730 69.66 11.78 -0.74
C LEU A 730 68.40 11.14 -1.32
N VAL A 731 68.22 11.19 -2.65
CA VAL A 731 67.06 10.58 -3.32
C VAL A 731 67.08 9.06 -3.12
N LEU A 732 68.23 8.43 -3.32
CA LEU A 732 68.40 6.98 -3.17
C LEU A 732 68.09 6.48 -1.74
N GLN A 733 68.37 7.28 -0.70
CA GLN A 733 68.03 6.97 0.69
C GLN A 733 66.51 6.88 0.95
N HIS A 734 65.69 7.52 0.11
CA HIS A 734 64.24 7.56 0.26
C HIS A 734 63.51 6.60 -0.70
N LEU A 735 64.25 5.86 -1.53
CA LEU A 735 63.70 4.90 -2.47
C LEU A 735 63.88 3.48 -1.94
N VAL A 736 62.76 2.81 -1.71
CA VAL A 736 62.70 1.42 -1.29
C VAL A 736 62.21 0.57 -2.46
N PRO A 737 63.06 -0.31 -3.04
CA PRO A 737 62.61 -1.30 -4.01
C PRO A 737 61.76 -2.37 -3.31
N VAL A 738 60.60 -2.65 -3.89
CA VAL A 738 59.65 -3.68 -3.44
C VAL A 738 59.71 -4.82 -4.45
N GLN A 739 60.24 -5.96 -4.02
CA GLN A 739 60.16 -7.19 -4.80
C GLN A 739 58.71 -7.70 -4.76
N ARG A 740 58.19 -8.13 -5.93
CA ARG A 740 56.88 -8.79 -5.98
C ARG A 740 56.91 -10.01 -5.05
N PRO A 741 55.95 -10.17 -4.13
CA PRO A 741 55.83 -11.40 -3.38
C PRO A 741 55.63 -12.57 -4.35
N SER A 742 56.45 -13.60 -4.20
CA SER A 742 56.51 -14.78 -5.08
C SER A 742 55.40 -15.81 -4.80
N GLN A 743 54.58 -15.60 -3.76
CA GLN A 743 53.43 -16.43 -3.42
C GLN A 743 52.23 -15.58 -2.99
N PRO A 744 51.00 -15.98 -3.41
CA PRO A 744 49.78 -15.39 -2.86
C PRO A 744 49.68 -15.71 -1.35
N PRO A 745 49.12 -14.80 -0.54
CA PRO A 745 48.97 -15.02 0.90
C PRO A 745 48.11 -16.26 1.21
N SER A 746 48.39 -16.93 2.32
CA SER A 746 47.65 -18.12 2.78
C SER A 746 46.17 -17.82 3.05
N GLU A 747 45.28 -18.79 2.80
CA GLU A 747 43.81 -18.67 2.96
C GLU A 747 43.35 -18.16 4.35
N ASP A 748 44.10 -18.42 5.42
CA ASP A 748 43.75 -17.95 6.77
C ASP A 748 44.04 -16.45 7.00
N ALA A 749 44.89 -15.82 6.18
CA ALA A 749 45.12 -14.37 6.19
C ALA A 749 44.03 -13.60 5.40
N PHE A 750 43.29 -14.27 4.51
CA PHE A 750 42.26 -13.67 3.65
C PHE A 750 41.02 -13.18 4.42
N VAL A 751 40.75 -13.75 5.60
CA VAL A 751 39.57 -13.41 6.43
C VAL A 751 39.92 -12.43 7.56
N ALA A 752 41.21 -12.27 7.90
CA ALA A 752 41.66 -11.50 9.07
C ALA A 752 42.11 -10.06 8.76
N VAL A 753 42.28 -9.67 7.49
CA VAL A 753 42.89 -8.39 7.16
C VAL A 753 41.85 -7.42 6.61
N VAL A 754 41.43 -6.51 7.48
CA VAL A 754 41.01 -5.18 7.05
C VAL A 754 42.21 -4.57 6.32
N ASN A 755 42.25 -4.71 4.98
CA ASN A 755 43.36 -4.27 4.14
C ASN A 755 43.53 -2.75 4.28
N GLU A 756 44.48 -2.32 5.12
CA GLU A 756 44.85 -0.90 5.23
C GLU A 756 45.60 -0.37 3.98
N ASN A 757 45.66 -1.18 2.91
CA ASN A 757 46.26 -0.92 1.61
C ASN A 757 47.61 -0.20 1.69
N ARG A 758 48.41 -0.54 2.71
CA ARG A 758 49.74 0.05 2.94
C ARG A 758 50.69 -0.41 1.83
N PRO A 759 51.56 0.48 1.30
CA PRO A 759 52.54 0.10 0.29
C PRO A 759 53.69 -0.75 0.87
N LEU A 760 53.93 -0.66 2.18
CA LEU A 760 54.92 -1.44 2.93
C LEU A 760 54.29 -1.95 4.24
N VAL A 761 54.73 -3.11 4.72
CA VAL A 761 54.43 -3.59 6.07
C VAL A 761 55.25 -2.76 7.07
N MET A 762 54.60 -2.08 8.00
CA MET A 762 55.25 -1.14 8.93
C MET A 762 55.13 -1.59 10.39
N ASP A 763 55.23 -2.91 10.59
CA ASP A 763 55.21 -3.52 11.91
C ASP A 763 56.49 -3.18 12.67
N ASP A 764 56.48 -3.37 13.99
CA ASP A 764 57.64 -3.04 14.82
C ASP A 764 58.86 -3.86 14.38
N SER A 765 60.00 -3.18 14.19
CA SER A 765 61.27 -3.72 13.67
C SER A 765 61.32 -4.10 12.18
N ALA A 766 60.28 -3.80 11.38
CA ALA A 766 60.32 -4.03 9.94
C ALA A 766 61.47 -3.22 9.28
N THR A 767 62.35 -3.91 8.56
CA THR A 767 63.55 -3.31 7.93
C THR A 767 63.48 -3.45 6.42
N TYR A 768 63.82 -2.39 5.70
CA TYR A 768 63.90 -2.37 4.24
C TYR A 768 65.22 -1.80 3.74
N THR A 769 65.78 -2.45 2.72
CA THR A 769 66.98 -1.97 2.01
C THR A 769 66.61 -0.83 1.07
N THR A 770 67.33 0.27 1.10
CA THR A 770 67.13 1.39 0.15
C THR A 770 68.04 1.25 -1.06
N LEU A 771 67.73 1.97 -2.15
CA LEU A 771 68.55 1.96 -3.37
C LEU A 771 69.93 2.62 -3.17
N LEU A 772 70.17 3.29 -2.04
CA LEU A 772 71.50 3.80 -1.69
C LEU A 772 72.52 2.67 -1.46
N THR A 773 72.04 1.50 -0.98
CA THR A 773 72.86 0.32 -0.67
C THR A 773 73.58 -0.24 -1.90
N THR A 774 72.96 -0.16 -3.07
CA THR A 774 73.49 -0.74 -4.31
C THR A 774 74.55 0.15 -4.98
N THR A 775 74.60 1.43 -4.61
CA THR A 775 75.39 2.44 -5.35
C THR A 775 76.52 3.05 -4.50
N SER A 776 76.50 2.90 -3.17
CA SER A 776 77.47 3.53 -2.26
C SER A 776 78.12 2.51 -1.30
N GLU A 777 79.36 2.78 -0.84
CA GLU A 777 80.03 2.00 0.22
C GLU A 777 79.45 2.26 1.64
N SER A 778 78.29 2.90 1.74
CA SER A 778 77.70 3.27 3.03
C SER A 778 77.15 2.04 3.75
N LEU A 779 77.60 1.81 4.99
CA LEU A 779 77.06 0.79 5.90
C LEU A 779 75.67 1.14 6.47
N TYR A 780 75.15 2.34 6.19
CA TYR A 780 73.97 2.92 6.82
C TYR A 780 72.94 3.39 5.78
N SER A 781 72.44 2.46 4.97
CA SER A 781 71.47 2.72 3.90
C SER A 781 70.07 2.18 4.21
N ASP A 782 69.97 1.09 4.99
CA ASP A 782 68.70 0.47 5.35
C ASP A 782 67.83 1.38 6.22
N VAL A 783 66.51 1.30 6.04
CA VAL A 783 65.52 1.96 6.90
C VAL A 783 64.81 0.95 7.79
N VAL A 784 64.51 1.35 9.02
CA VAL A 784 63.78 0.53 10.00
C VAL A 784 62.55 1.27 10.51
N PHE A 785 61.43 0.56 10.55
CA PHE A 785 60.18 1.03 11.13
C PHE A 785 60.06 0.57 12.58
N ARG A 786 59.52 1.44 13.45
CA ARG A 786 59.16 1.11 14.83
C ARG A 786 57.78 1.63 15.16
N VAL A 787 57.03 0.88 15.95
CA VAL A 787 55.70 1.29 16.43
C VAL A 787 55.83 1.75 17.87
N LEU A 788 55.56 3.03 18.13
CA LEU A 788 55.59 3.62 19.47
C LEU A 788 54.19 3.55 20.09
N GLU A 789 54.07 2.97 21.29
CA GLU A 789 52.79 2.68 21.98
C GLU A 789 51.82 3.88 22.02
N ASP A 790 52.32 5.12 22.07
CA ASP A 790 51.52 6.35 22.13
C ASP A 790 51.77 7.37 20.99
N LYS A 791 52.68 7.10 20.06
CA LYS A 791 53.14 8.10 19.06
C LYS A 791 53.08 7.64 17.59
N GLY A 792 52.52 6.47 17.34
CA GLY A 792 52.38 5.94 15.98
C GLY A 792 53.69 5.36 15.43
N THR A 793 53.74 5.20 14.11
CA THR A 793 54.86 4.53 13.43
C THR A 793 55.94 5.55 13.04
N VAL A 794 57.19 5.19 13.30
CA VAL A 794 58.36 6.02 12.99
C VAL A 794 59.31 5.26 12.07
N VAL A 795 60.02 5.98 11.21
CA VAL A 795 61.03 5.44 10.30
C VAL A 795 62.37 6.14 10.51
N GLY A 796 63.45 5.39 10.57
CA GLY A 796 64.81 5.93 10.70
C GLY A 796 65.83 5.05 9.99
N ILE A 797 67.07 5.53 9.90
CA ILE A 797 68.17 4.79 9.28
C ILE A 797 68.69 3.73 10.26
N LYS A 798 68.70 2.47 9.83
CA LYS A 798 69.11 1.32 10.66
C LYS A 798 70.56 1.44 11.08
N GLY A 799 70.83 1.27 12.37
CA GLY A 799 72.17 1.31 12.94
C GLY A 799 72.77 2.71 13.08
N ALA A 800 72.14 3.74 12.53
CA ALA A 800 72.60 5.11 12.71
C ALA A 800 72.35 5.59 14.16
N ARG A 801 73.40 6.12 14.80
CA ARG A 801 73.35 7.00 15.99
C ARG A 801 72.66 6.51 17.30
N GLY A 802 72.61 5.19 17.56
CA GLY A 802 72.39 4.64 18.91
C GLY A 802 70.94 4.65 19.47
N ALA A 803 70.75 4.03 20.64
CA ALA A 803 69.48 3.44 21.11
C ALA A 803 68.29 4.40 21.35
N ASP A 804 68.51 5.71 21.49
CA ASP A 804 67.45 6.64 21.85
C ASP A 804 66.89 7.47 20.69
N GLY A 805 67.50 7.42 19.50
CA GLY A 805 66.92 7.89 18.24
C GLY A 805 66.46 9.35 18.14
N LYS A 806 66.37 10.14 19.21
CA LYS A 806 65.51 11.34 19.36
C LYS A 806 65.56 12.41 18.26
N ASN A 807 66.58 12.46 17.39
CA ASN A 807 66.75 13.49 16.36
C ASN A 807 66.77 13.01 14.89
N ASP A 808 66.88 11.70 14.60
CA ASP A 808 67.12 11.21 13.22
C ASP A 808 66.10 10.14 12.78
N TRP A 809 64.82 10.46 12.95
CA TRP A 809 63.68 9.65 12.55
C TRP A 809 62.56 10.56 12.11
N ALA A 810 61.65 10.01 11.32
CA ALA A 810 60.47 10.71 10.85
C ALA A 810 59.22 9.91 11.23
N HIS A 811 58.16 10.59 11.65
CA HIS A 811 56.84 9.98 11.83
C HIS A 811 56.23 9.69 10.46
N VAL A 812 55.63 8.52 10.32
CA VAL A 812 54.76 8.21 9.20
C VAL A 812 53.43 8.91 9.42
N THR A 813 53.08 9.83 8.52
CA THR A 813 51.87 10.67 8.64
C THR A 813 50.73 10.20 7.73
N ALA A 814 51.06 9.68 6.56
CA ALA A 814 50.10 9.18 5.59
C ALA A 814 50.74 8.16 4.65
N TRP A 815 49.92 7.43 3.89
CA TRP A 815 50.40 6.56 2.82
C TRP A 815 49.40 6.48 1.68
N GLY A 816 49.87 5.98 0.55
CA GLY A 816 49.05 5.64 -0.61
C GLY A 816 49.77 4.64 -1.51
N ARG A 817 49.03 3.69 -2.04
CA ARG A 817 49.55 2.65 -2.93
C ARG A 817 49.42 3.07 -4.39
N SER A 818 50.43 2.75 -5.20
CA SER A 818 50.41 2.99 -6.66
C SER A 818 49.53 1.93 -7.34
N THR A 819 48.86 2.27 -8.45
CA THR A 819 48.19 1.26 -9.31
C THR A 819 49.07 0.76 -10.46
N ILE A 820 50.24 1.37 -10.66
CA ILE A 820 51.18 1.03 -11.73
C ILE A 820 52.15 -0.08 -11.24
N ASP A 821 52.81 -0.78 -12.17
CA ASP A 821 53.76 -1.87 -11.91
C ASP A 821 53.17 -3.14 -11.25
N GLY A 822 51.87 -3.38 -11.42
CA GLY A 822 51.16 -4.49 -10.77
C GLY A 822 50.74 -4.16 -9.32
N GLY A 823 50.73 -2.88 -8.98
CA GLY A 823 50.33 -2.40 -7.66
C GLY A 823 51.37 -2.64 -6.57
N SER A 824 52.62 -2.96 -6.91
CA SER A 824 53.72 -3.06 -5.94
C SER A 824 54.33 -1.67 -5.72
N GLY A 825 54.33 -1.19 -4.47
CA GLY A 825 54.92 0.10 -4.10
C GLY A 825 53.90 1.24 -3.91
N GLY A 826 54.41 2.46 -3.75
CA GLY A 826 53.59 3.64 -3.47
C GLY A 826 54.36 4.78 -2.80
N VAL A 827 53.67 5.55 -1.98
CA VAL A 827 54.25 6.67 -1.23
C VAL A 827 53.92 6.51 0.25
N VAL A 828 54.93 6.66 1.10
CA VAL A 828 54.78 6.79 2.55
C VAL A 828 55.20 8.22 2.90
N GLN A 829 54.28 9.02 3.38
CA GLN A 829 54.56 10.39 3.78
C GLN A 829 55.21 10.39 5.17
N ILE A 830 56.34 11.07 5.26
CA ILE A 830 57.13 11.21 6.49
C ILE A 830 57.22 12.69 6.88
N ASP A 831 57.27 13.03 8.16
CA ASP A 831 57.28 14.45 8.59
C ASP A 831 58.66 15.13 8.52
N ALA A 832 59.75 14.36 8.42
CA ALA A 832 61.12 14.84 8.36
C ALA A 832 61.92 14.16 7.24
N LEU A 833 62.93 14.86 6.70
CA LEU A 833 63.82 14.33 5.66
C LEU A 833 64.89 13.40 6.27
N LEU A 834 65.07 12.21 5.70
CA LEU A 834 66.11 11.26 6.13
C LEU A 834 67.44 11.56 5.42
N LEU A 835 68.34 12.27 6.08
CA LEU A 835 69.66 12.58 5.53
C LEU A 835 70.57 11.33 5.55
N PRO A 836 71.26 10.99 4.45
CA PRO A 836 72.23 9.89 4.43
C PRO A 836 73.26 10.03 5.54
N TYR A 837 73.46 8.96 6.33
CA TYR A 837 74.37 9.00 7.47
C TYR A 837 75.79 8.59 7.06
N TYR A 838 76.70 9.55 7.10
CA TYR A 838 78.14 9.29 6.99
C TYR A 838 78.75 9.35 8.41
N PRO A 839 79.29 8.23 8.94
CA PRO A 839 79.90 8.24 10.27
C PRO A 839 81.13 9.17 10.28
N SER A 840 81.35 9.86 11.40
CA SER A 840 82.57 10.68 11.54
C SER A 840 83.83 9.79 11.46
N PRO A 841 84.99 10.35 11.04
CA PRO A 841 86.24 9.59 10.98
C PRO A 841 86.58 8.90 12.31
N TRP A 842 86.19 9.49 13.44
CA TRP A 842 86.36 8.92 14.78
C TRP A 842 85.50 7.68 15.02
N VAL A 843 84.28 7.60 14.47
CA VAL A 843 83.43 6.40 14.60
C VAL A 843 83.93 5.30 13.66
N ARG A 844 84.40 5.65 12.46
CA ARG A 844 84.91 4.69 11.46
C ARG A 844 86.29 4.14 11.83
N TYR A 845 87.19 4.96 12.39
CA TYR A 845 88.59 4.59 12.65
C TYR A 845 89.02 4.68 14.12
N GLY A 846 88.23 5.30 15.00
CA GLY A 846 88.62 5.55 16.40
C GLY A 846 88.71 4.29 17.25
N GLY A 847 87.88 3.27 17.00
CA GLY A 847 88.01 1.96 17.65
C GLY A 847 89.35 1.28 17.33
N PRO A 848 89.70 1.07 16.05
CA PRO A 848 91.01 0.58 15.63
C PRO A 848 92.17 1.43 16.14
N ILE A 849 92.05 2.76 16.13
CA ILE A 849 93.07 3.68 16.64
C ILE A 849 93.22 3.54 18.15
N ALA A 850 92.13 3.47 18.92
CA ALA A 850 92.16 3.33 20.37
C ALA A 850 92.73 1.97 20.80
N VAL A 851 92.33 0.89 20.13
CA VAL A 851 92.93 -0.45 20.35
C VAL A 851 94.40 -0.44 19.97
N GLY A 852 94.79 0.23 18.88
CA GLY A 852 96.18 0.44 18.50
C GLY A 852 96.97 1.20 19.56
N VAL A 853 96.44 2.32 20.08
CA VAL A 853 97.09 3.16 21.09
C VAL A 853 97.19 2.43 22.44
N VAL A 854 96.11 1.79 22.89
CA VAL A 854 96.10 0.98 24.13
C VAL A 854 97.03 -0.21 24.01
N GLY A 855 97.03 -0.90 22.86
CA GLY A 855 97.96 -1.99 22.57
C GLY A 855 99.41 -1.51 22.58
N THR A 856 99.69 -0.32 22.06
CA THR A 856 101.03 0.29 22.10
C THR A 856 101.42 0.66 23.53
N LEU A 857 100.53 1.27 24.31
CA LEU A 857 100.76 1.60 25.72
C LEU A 857 100.97 0.36 26.59
N LEU A 858 100.19 -0.70 26.39
CA LEU A 858 100.37 -1.98 27.09
C LEU A 858 101.72 -2.61 26.75
N ASN A 859 102.16 -2.55 25.49
CA ASN A 859 103.51 -2.97 25.11
C ASN A 859 104.57 -2.12 25.80
N ILE A 860 104.42 -0.79 25.84
CA ILE A 860 105.36 0.11 26.54
C ILE A 860 105.41 -0.23 28.04
N VAL A 861 104.26 -0.46 28.69
CA VAL A 861 104.18 -0.84 30.11
C VAL A 861 104.80 -2.21 30.36
N PHE A 862 104.56 -3.17 29.46
CA PHE A 862 105.18 -4.50 29.52
C PHE A 862 106.71 -4.41 29.41
N PHE A 863 107.25 -3.70 28.42
CA PHE A 863 108.69 -3.49 28.29
C PHE A 863 109.29 -2.66 29.43
N TYR A 864 108.56 -1.68 29.96
CA TYR A 864 108.96 -0.94 31.17
C TYR A 864 109.00 -1.83 32.41
N ALA A 865 108.04 -2.75 32.57
CA ALA A 865 108.03 -3.73 33.66
C ALA A 865 109.18 -4.74 33.54
N VAL A 866 109.48 -5.23 32.32
CA VAL A 866 110.65 -6.07 32.03
C VAL A 866 111.95 -5.35 32.38
N TRP A 867 112.11 -4.09 31.95
CA TRP A 867 113.27 -3.26 32.29
C TRP A 867 113.42 -3.05 33.80
N ARG A 868 112.31 -2.86 34.52
CA ARG A 868 112.31 -2.67 35.97
C ARG A 868 112.62 -3.96 36.73
N PHE A 869 112.21 -5.12 36.21
CA PHE A 869 112.49 -6.43 36.80
C PHE A 869 113.96 -6.82 36.62
N TRP A 870 114.53 -6.58 35.43
CA TRP A 870 115.95 -6.79 35.15
C TRP A 870 116.88 -5.90 35.99
N LYS A 871 116.42 -4.71 36.40
CA LYS A 871 117.20 -3.82 37.29
C LYS A 871 117.19 -4.26 38.77
N ARG A 872 116.36 -5.25 39.15
CA ARG A 872 116.21 -5.71 40.54
C ARG A 872 116.99 -7.00 40.87
N ASP A 873 117.46 -7.72 39.85
CA ASP A 873 118.19 -9.00 40.00
C ASP A 873 119.68 -8.91 39.56
N THR A 874 120.34 -7.79 39.84
CA THR A 874 121.81 -7.71 39.78
C THR A 874 122.40 -7.51 41.17
N THR A 875 122.21 -8.49 42.05
CA THR A 875 123.08 -8.76 43.20
C THR A 875 123.06 -10.26 43.50
N GLU A 876 124.21 -10.90 43.27
CA GLU A 876 124.65 -12.20 43.79
C GLU A 876 124.06 -13.49 43.19
N ALA A 877 124.78 -14.05 42.21
CA ALA A 877 125.34 -15.41 42.34
C ALA A 877 126.39 -15.68 41.23
N THR A 878 127.65 -15.51 41.62
CA THR A 878 128.78 -16.43 41.43
C THR A 878 129.02 -17.08 40.07
N TYR A 879 130.08 -16.60 39.42
CA TYR A 879 130.92 -17.29 38.44
C TYR A 879 131.66 -18.47 39.11
N GLU A 880 131.66 -19.65 38.48
CA GLU A 880 132.86 -20.50 38.43
C GLU A 880 132.87 -21.38 37.15
N PRO A 881 134.03 -21.61 36.50
CA PRO A 881 134.10 -22.13 35.14
C PRO A 881 134.80 -23.51 35.05
N VAL A 882 134.19 -24.51 34.40
CA VAL A 882 134.84 -25.72 33.85
C VAL A 882 133.85 -26.27 32.81
N GLY A 883 134.11 -26.60 31.54
CA GLY A 883 135.32 -27.08 30.87
C GLY A 883 135.02 -28.47 30.26
N GLY A 884 135.05 -28.57 28.93
CA GLY A 884 135.03 -29.84 28.14
C GLY A 884 133.63 -30.41 27.87
N PHE A 885 133.27 -30.95 26.72
CA PHE A 885 133.96 -31.43 25.51
C PHE A 885 133.03 -31.11 24.31
N GLY A 886 133.52 -30.77 23.10
CA GLY A 886 134.04 -31.72 22.09
C GLY A 886 132.89 -32.60 21.57
N GLN A 887 132.60 -32.79 20.29
CA GLN A 887 133.27 -32.64 18.99
C GLN A 887 132.13 -32.87 17.97
N ASP A 888 132.00 -32.05 16.94
CA ASP A 888 132.48 -32.28 15.57
C ASP A 888 131.45 -32.94 14.63
N HIS A 889 131.72 -32.63 13.36
CA HIS A 889 131.18 -33.12 12.10
C HIS A 889 129.98 -32.33 11.55
N GLU A 890 130.24 -31.40 10.62
CA GLU A 890 130.61 -31.58 9.18
C GLU A 890 129.33 -31.79 8.35
N GLU A 891 129.01 -30.86 7.45
CA GLU A 891 129.34 -30.92 6.00
C GLU A 891 128.53 -32.06 5.34
N ASP A 892 127.80 -31.90 4.24
CA ASP A 892 127.98 -31.02 3.09
C ASP A 892 126.73 -31.07 2.17
N GLU A 893 126.76 -30.19 1.17
CA GLU A 893 125.93 -30.03 -0.06
C GLU A 893 124.77 -29.01 -0.05
#